data_AF-A0A8H7VVS9-F1
#
_entry.id   AF-A0A8H7VVS9-F1
#
_cell.length_a   1.000
_cell.length_b   1.000
_cell.length_c   1.000
_cell.angle_alpha   90.00
_cell.angle_beta   90.00
_cell.angle_gamma   90.00
#
_symmetry.space_group_name_H-M   'P 1'
#
loop_
_entity.id
_entity.type
_entity.pdbx_description
1 polymer ?
#
loop_
_entity_poly.entity_id
_entity_poly.type
_entity_poly.pdbx_seq_one_letter_code
_entity_poly.pdbx_strand_id
1 'polypeptide(L)'
;MSSKLFEKLLQSSKTLVDSPTQSESPQLERELSQIASESLLLKKRLNTDQGLNATAHYFLAQSGANTQEICETLDTIDTRVTFQPLEKLPTNDVESYLKQVQKEIVIATVVETNRNARENVLELLENSLQHNWRDSRRKVLEDWDYEQEDKKFGRKVEGKDQQVQSFKKQMISFSTVINELNKSRLLSEKIPIIKKFKSLAQFTACDKTQERSMLDSWDIASSLTNESRENQPQFNTSLYGGADAIVKKNRCLIESSKGWLENEFMSFVKDTLNKKAVESKVGGSPSLKHRMQAFMASVFSKNSIWIDETLEIQKNMPIWLYTYLLIRSGHYGLALNFVTENTAFFNDSVAFPTYLKEYFSSSEKLQEYQRMVYGNIPSDPYKILLYKIIGRCELKSKNIPVVIKTTEDYLWLELTLIRESVNLERYSFESYRLKDFQNKISNAGPAYFDPSGTNPWFYFKILLLSLQFERAIDYLYKSEKFRLEAVHFGIALGYYGLLCIPKEPLNHSLELLVTEVDGSVRLNFSRLISQFVRLFVSDASDDALQYLYLITLYPTEDMTILCREYIINYIVRCSEYKQTIGYIDNKQGAVQPGSIEQYKPLIAIDRYNNETYKKAILYPIAQKFQHAGKYEDAISVYELCGEYTDALKVLNTEIDSALDRPVGGSKEHVLLKQRRTNESLITFSNTVLRNYESNVHIDCDENILHTHKTLLKFLQASLQYEQGNYEQTVEIIKSTYILPDSTNYSNIQSAAIRFDNHTEYIIRKHISGILVIIMESYHKLWQKYSVYNANLHTIYQANIIKIKSEASAILPFVSSIKFEIPADIVVKLNKNELLAKTILS
;
A
#
# COMPACT_ATOMS: atom_id res chain seq x y z
N MET A 1 -20.73 -1.63 70.02
CA MET A 1 -19.80 -2.24 69.04
C MET A 1 -19.26 -1.24 68.00
N SER A 2 -18.97 0.03 68.36
CA SER A 2 -18.48 1.05 67.41
C SER A 2 -17.02 1.50 67.60
N SER A 3 -16.42 1.28 68.78
CA SER A 3 -15.06 1.73 69.11
C SER A 3 -13.97 1.08 68.23
N LYS A 4 -14.03 -0.24 68.02
CA LYS A 4 -13.00 -1.00 67.30
C LYS A 4 -12.93 -0.68 65.81
N LEU A 5 -14.04 -0.23 65.22
CA LEU A 5 -14.08 0.13 63.81
C LEU A 5 -13.46 1.52 63.60
N PHE A 6 -13.70 2.44 64.53
CA PHE A 6 -13.12 3.78 64.51
C PHE A 6 -11.61 3.77 64.80
N GLU A 7 -11.15 2.91 65.73
CA GLU A 7 -9.72 2.67 65.94
C GLU A 7 -9.04 2.06 64.70
N LYS A 8 -9.70 1.09 64.03
CA LYS A 8 -9.21 0.55 62.76
C LYS A 8 -9.12 1.61 61.67
N LEU A 9 -10.10 2.51 61.60
CA LEU A 9 -10.15 3.55 60.59
C LEU A 9 -9.09 4.63 60.83
N LEU A 10 -8.85 4.96 62.11
CA LEU A 10 -7.78 5.86 62.55
C LEU A 10 -6.39 5.22 62.34
N GLN A 11 -6.25 3.92 62.59
CA GLN A 11 -5.02 3.17 62.25
C GLN A 11 -4.79 3.12 60.74
N SER A 12 -5.83 2.87 59.93
CA SER A 12 -5.71 2.87 58.47
C SER A 12 -5.36 4.25 57.91
N SER A 13 -5.91 5.31 58.52
CA SER A 13 -5.58 6.69 58.20
C SER A 13 -4.12 7.02 58.52
N LYS A 14 -3.60 6.57 59.67
CA LYS A 14 -2.18 6.75 60.02
C LYS A 14 -1.25 5.95 59.11
N THR A 15 -1.61 4.73 58.73
CA THR A 15 -0.80 3.93 57.78
C THR A 15 -0.77 4.51 56.37
N LEU A 16 -1.78 5.30 55.98
CA LEU A 16 -1.79 6.04 54.71
C LEU A 16 -0.89 7.29 54.74
N VAL A 17 -0.57 7.81 55.93
CA VAL A 17 0.30 8.98 56.11
C VAL A 17 1.77 8.56 56.29
N ASP A 18 2.03 7.38 56.86
CA ASP A 18 3.37 6.89 57.18
C ASP A 18 4.04 6.02 56.09
N SER A 19 3.47 5.92 54.87
CA SER A 19 4.13 5.16 53.79
C SER A 19 5.45 5.84 53.36
N PRO A 20 6.64 5.24 53.60
CA PRO A 20 7.93 5.89 53.44
C PRO A 20 8.46 5.73 52.02
N THR A 21 7.63 5.95 51.02
CA THR A 21 8.04 5.95 49.61
C THR A 21 8.03 7.38 49.09
N GLN A 22 9.22 8.01 49.20
CA GLN A 22 9.71 9.13 48.40
C GLN A 22 8.63 10.01 47.73
N SER A 23 8.10 10.97 48.48
CA SER A 23 7.64 12.23 47.89
C SER A 23 7.76 13.34 48.94
N GLU A 24 8.67 14.28 48.68
CA GLU A 24 8.74 15.56 49.41
C GLU A 24 7.47 16.36 49.14
N SER A 25 6.39 16.02 49.84
CA SER A 25 5.19 16.86 49.90
C SER A 25 4.87 17.19 51.36
N PRO A 26 4.57 18.46 51.68
CA PRO A 26 4.31 18.85 53.07
C PRO A 26 3.04 18.17 53.57
N GLN A 27 3.15 17.45 54.68
CA GLN A 27 2.05 16.78 55.35
C GLN A 27 1.01 17.82 55.81
N LEU A 28 -0.24 17.66 55.39
CA LEU A 28 -1.31 18.62 55.61
C LEU A 28 -2.27 18.06 56.68
N GLU A 29 -1.98 18.34 57.96
CA GLU A 29 -2.90 18.08 59.06
C GLU A 29 -4.03 19.11 59.04
N ARG A 30 -5.19 18.76 58.47
CA ARG A 30 -6.39 19.60 58.58
C ARG A 30 -7.12 19.29 59.88
N GLU A 31 -7.27 20.29 60.74
CA GLU A 31 -8.05 20.15 61.97
C GLU A 31 -9.54 19.90 61.65
N LEU A 32 -10.24 19.17 62.53
CA LEU A 32 -11.68 18.87 62.41
C LEU A 32 -12.55 20.13 62.24
N SER A 33 -12.10 21.26 62.80
CA SER A 33 -12.70 22.59 62.65
C SER A 33 -12.64 23.09 61.21
N GLN A 34 -11.53 22.82 60.52
CA GLN A 34 -11.25 23.23 59.14
C GLN A 34 -12.01 22.36 58.14
N ILE A 35 -12.10 21.05 58.41
CA ILE A 35 -12.93 20.13 57.61
C ILE A 35 -14.41 20.48 57.78
N ALA A 36 -14.85 20.85 58.98
CA ALA A 36 -16.23 21.24 59.23
C ALA A 36 -16.60 22.55 58.51
N SER A 37 -15.72 23.55 58.49
CA SER A 37 -15.97 24.81 57.78
C SER A 37 -15.99 24.61 56.27
N GLU A 38 -15.07 23.83 55.71
CA GLU A 38 -15.07 23.48 54.29
C GLU A 38 -16.29 22.62 53.90
N SER A 39 -16.68 21.67 54.76
CA SER A 39 -17.89 20.85 54.56
C SER A 39 -19.17 21.68 54.61
N LEU A 40 -19.24 22.70 55.48
CA LEU A 40 -20.37 23.63 55.54
C LEU A 40 -20.41 24.55 54.32
N LEU A 41 -19.25 24.96 53.77
CA LEU A 41 -19.16 25.70 52.52
C LEU A 41 -19.57 24.84 51.31
N LEU A 42 -19.18 23.57 51.29
CA LEU A 42 -19.64 22.59 50.29
C LEU A 42 -21.14 22.32 50.40
N LYS A 43 -21.67 22.21 51.61
CA LYS A 43 -23.10 22.07 51.85
C LYS A 43 -23.89 23.30 51.42
N LYS A 44 -23.34 24.51 51.57
CA LYS A 44 -23.92 25.75 51.02
C LYS A 44 -23.85 25.83 49.49
N ARG A 45 -22.94 25.10 48.85
CA ARG A 45 -22.82 25.02 47.37
C ARG A 45 -23.79 24.00 46.75
N LEU A 46 -24.34 23.07 47.52
CA LEU A 46 -25.35 22.11 47.08
C LEU A 46 -26.76 22.70 47.28
N ASN A 47 -27.29 23.36 46.24
CA ASN A 47 -28.73 23.65 46.18
C ASN A 47 -29.49 22.32 46.10
N THR A 48 -30.24 22.00 47.14
CA THR A 48 -31.03 20.77 47.23
C THR A 48 -32.43 21.02 46.69
N ASP A 49 -32.55 21.11 45.36
CA ASP A 49 -33.86 21.02 44.72
C ASP A 49 -34.19 19.55 44.43
N GLN A 50 -35.22 19.04 45.11
CA GLN A 50 -35.70 17.66 45.04
C GLN A 50 -36.16 17.21 43.63
N GLY A 51 -36.24 18.14 42.66
CA GLY A 51 -36.60 17.85 41.26
C GLY A 51 -35.52 17.10 40.47
N LEU A 52 -34.23 17.25 40.80
CA LEU A 52 -33.11 16.63 40.07
C LEU A 52 -33.01 15.11 40.24
N ASN A 53 -33.52 14.55 41.35
CA ASN A 53 -33.47 13.10 41.58
C ASN A 53 -34.54 12.34 40.77
N ALA A 54 -35.70 12.95 40.51
CA ALA A 54 -36.73 12.34 39.69
C ALA A 54 -36.34 12.32 38.20
N THR A 55 -35.66 13.37 37.73
CA THR A 55 -35.12 13.42 36.37
C THR A 55 -33.93 12.49 36.18
N ALA A 56 -33.04 12.34 37.17
CA ALA A 56 -31.91 11.39 37.10
C ALA A 56 -32.35 9.92 37.01
N HIS A 57 -33.45 9.54 37.68
CA HIS A 57 -34.04 8.20 37.52
C HIS A 57 -34.66 8.00 36.14
N TYR A 58 -35.23 9.05 35.54
CA TYR A 58 -35.73 9.03 34.16
C TYR A 58 -34.57 9.01 33.13
N PHE A 59 -33.45 9.66 33.45
CA PHE A 59 -32.23 9.75 32.65
C PHE A 59 -31.48 8.41 32.52
N LEU A 60 -31.51 7.58 33.58
CA LEU A 60 -30.94 6.22 33.54
C LEU A 60 -31.85 5.21 32.83
N ALA A 61 -33.16 5.47 32.80
CA ALA A 61 -34.13 4.62 32.12
C ALA A 61 -34.13 4.84 30.59
N GLN A 62 -33.72 6.02 30.12
CA GLN A 62 -33.69 6.39 28.72
C GLN A 62 -32.23 6.41 28.22
N SER A 63 -31.72 5.24 27.87
CA SER A 63 -30.35 5.05 27.37
C SER A 63 -30.10 5.76 26.04
N GLY A 64 -29.66 7.03 26.10
CA GLY A 64 -29.17 7.81 24.97
C GLY A 64 -28.69 9.18 25.44
N ALA A 65 -27.38 9.42 25.41
CA ALA A 65 -26.77 10.67 25.86
C ALA A 65 -27.16 11.83 24.93
N ASN A 66 -27.95 12.78 25.44
CA ASN A 66 -28.29 13.99 24.70
C ASN A 66 -27.15 15.00 24.85
N THR A 67 -26.28 15.08 23.84
CA THR A 67 -25.03 15.86 23.88
C THR A 67 -25.25 17.36 24.04
N GLN A 68 -26.42 17.87 23.65
CA GLN A 68 -26.74 19.31 23.72
C GLN A 68 -26.99 19.80 25.15
N GLU A 69 -27.74 19.04 25.96
CA GLU A 69 -27.97 19.38 27.39
C GLU A 69 -26.68 19.23 28.22
N ILE A 70 -25.80 18.30 27.83
CA ILE A 70 -24.50 18.12 28.48
C ILE A 70 -23.57 19.31 28.17
N CYS A 71 -23.61 19.85 26.95
CA CYS A 71 -22.87 21.06 26.61
C CYS A 71 -23.40 22.29 27.36
N GLU A 72 -24.73 22.47 27.43
CA GLU A 72 -25.32 23.58 28.19
C GLU A 72 -25.01 23.48 29.68
N THR A 73 -25.05 22.28 30.26
CA THR A 73 -24.66 22.08 31.67
C THR A 73 -23.16 22.23 31.90
N LEU A 74 -22.30 21.81 30.96
CA LEU A 74 -20.86 22.07 31.02
C LEU A 74 -20.52 23.57 30.94
N ASP A 75 -21.24 24.33 30.13
CA ASP A 75 -21.06 25.78 30.01
C ASP A 75 -21.50 26.53 31.28
N THR A 76 -22.42 25.97 32.06
CA THR A 76 -22.80 26.52 33.38
C THR A 76 -21.82 26.19 34.51
N ILE A 77 -20.90 25.23 34.30
CA ILE A 77 -19.88 24.88 35.30
C ILE A 77 -18.70 25.86 35.17
N ASP A 78 -18.76 26.94 35.93
CA ASP A 78 -17.71 27.96 35.98
C ASP A 78 -16.43 27.41 36.64
N THR A 79 -15.48 26.98 35.80
CA THR A 79 -14.20 26.40 36.23
C THR A 79 -13.26 27.40 36.92
N ARG A 80 -13.60 28.70 36.91
CA ARG A 80 -12.83 29.76 37.59
C ARG A 80 -12.90 29.67 39.11
N VAL A 81 -13.88 28.96 39.66
CA VAL A 81 -14.11 28.86 41.11
C VAL A 81 -13.43 27.63 41.74
N THR A 82 -12.91 26.72 40.90
CA THR A 82 -12.22 25.49 41.37
C THR A 82 -10.77 25.76 41.81
N PHE A 83 -10.12 26.79 41.23
CA PHE A 83 -8.80 27.24 41.64
C PHE A 83 -8.95 28.59 42.36
N GLN A 84 -8.64 28.63 43.66
CA GLN A 84 -8.57 29.90 44.38
C GLN A 84 -7.57 30.84 43.67
N PRO A 85 -7.96 32.05 43.25
CA PRO A 85 -6.98 33.08 42.94
C PRO A 85 -6.21 33.38 44.22
N LEU A 86 -4.88 33.25 44.18
CA LEU A 86 -4.02 33.61 45.29
C LEU A 86 -4.30 35.07 45.68
N GLU A 87 -4.80 35.29 46.90
CA GLU A 87 -4.95 36.64 47.45
C GLU A 87 -3.60 37.35 47.39
N LYS A 88 -3.56 38.49 46.70
CA LYS A 88 -2.39 39.38 46.74
C LYS A 88 -2.31 39.97 48.14
N LEU A 89 -1.49 39.37 49.00
CA LEU A 89 -1.15 39.98 50.27
C LEU A 89 -0.45 41.33 49.99
N PRO A 90 -0.88 42.43 50.63
CA PRO A 90 -0.16 43.69 50.53
C PRO A 90 1.14 43.55 51.34
N THR A 91 2.28 43.34 50.67
CA THR A 91 3.57 43.18 51.35
C THR A 91 4.39 44.46 51.23
N ASN A 92 4.63 45.14 52.35
CA ASN A 92 5.67 46.17 52.50
C ASN A 92 7.10 45.57 52.53
N ASP A 93 7.30 44.39 51.94
CA ASP A 93 8.53 43.61 52.02
C ASP A 93 8.91 43.04 50.64
N VAL A 94 10.09 43.43 50.15
CA VAL A 94 10.56 43.19 48.76
C VAL A 94 10.90 41.72 48.53
N GLU A 95 11.44 41.03 49.53
CA GLU A 95 11.84 39.63 49.40
C GLU A 95 10.62 38.71 49.28
N SER A 96 9.56 39.02 50.04
CA SER A 96 8.28 38.30 49.98
C SER A 96 7.59 38.48 48.62
N TYR A 97 7.65 39.68 48.03
CA TYR A 97 7.15 39.94 46.67
C TYR A 97 7.95 39.18 45.60
N LEU A 98 9.28 39.17 45.68
CA LEU A 98 10.12 38.43 44.72
C LEU A 98 9.86 36.92 44.77
N LYS A 99 9.67 36.36 45.97
CA LYS A 99 9.29 34.94 46.13
C LYS A 99 7.90 34.66 45.54
N GLN A 100 6.97 35.59 45.62
CA GLN A 100 5.66 35.47 45.00
C GLN A 100 5.73 35.52 43.47
N VAL A 101 6.47 36.48 42.91
CA VAL A 101 6.68 36.60 41.46
C VAL A 101 7.41 35.36 40.92
N GLN A 102 8.41 34.85 41.64
CA GLN A 102 9.09 33.62 41.26
C GLN A 102 8.13 32.42 41.24
N LYS A 103 7.25 32.28 42.23
CA LYS A 103 6.23 31.23 42.25
C LYS A 103 5.24 31.38 41.10
N GLU A 104 4.81 32.60 40.79
CA GLU A 104 3.90 32.89 39.69
C GLU A 104 4.53 32.53 38.33
N ILE A 105 5.79 32.88 38.12
CA ILE A 105 6.55 32.50 36.93
C ILE A 105 6.68 30.98 36.82
N VAL A 106 7.02 30.29 37.92
CA VAL A 106 7.14 28.82 37.92
C VAL A 106 5.80 28.14 37.61
N ILE A 107 4.70 28.66 38.14
CA ILE A 107 3.37 28.12 37.83
C ILE A 107 3.01 28.38 36.36
N ALA A 108 3.27 29.58 35.86
CA ALA A 108 3.00 29.94 34.46
C ALA A 108 3.79 29.03 33.50
N THR A 109 5.07 28.78 33.76
CA THR A 109 5.89 27.89 32.92
C THR A 109 5.44 26.43 33.02
N VAL A 110 4.99 25.96 34.19
CA VAL A 110 4.43 24.60 34.34
C VAL A 110 3.10 24.46 33.59
N VAL A 111 2.24 25.48 33.60
CA VAL A 111 0.99 25.46 32.85
C VAL A 111 1.24 25.49 31.35
N GLU A 112 2.19 26.32 30.90
CA GLU A 112 2.57 26.41 29.48
C GLU A 112 3.22 25.12 28.98
N THR A 113 4.13 24.52 29.75
CA THR A 113 4.75 23.23 29.39
C THR A 113 3.72 22.10 29.37
N ASN A 114 2.77 22.05 30.32
CA ASN A 114 1.68 21.08 30.30
C ASN A 114 0.74 21.27 29.11
N ARG A 115 0.47 22.52 28.71
CA ARG A 115 -0.34 22.81 27.52
C ARG A 115 0.37 22.32 26.25
N ASN A 116 1.64 22.68 26.08
CA ASN A 116 2.44 22.25 24.94
C ASN A 116 2.60 20.73 24.89
N ALA A 117 2.79 20.07 26.05
CA ALA A 117 2.85 18.62 26.12
C ALA A 117 1.53 17.97 25.70
N ARG A 118 0.38 18.54 26.09
CA ARG A 118 -0.95 18.04 25.68
C ARG A 118 -1.18 18.21 24.18
N GLU A 119 -0.86 19.37 23.62
CA GLU A 119 -0.99 19.62 22.18
C GLU A 119 -0.12 18.63 21.38
N ASN A 120 1.14 18.44 21.78
CA ASN A 120 2.03 17.45 21.16
C ASN A 120 1.50 16.01 21.26
N VAL A 121 0.96 15.61 22.42
CA VAL A 121 0.38 14.27 22.61
C VAL A 121 -0.85 14.08 21.74
N LEU A 122 -1.70 15.10 21.61
CA LEU A 122 -2.89 15.04 20.75
C LEU A 122 -2.49 14.92 19.28
N GLU A 123 -1.49 15.69 18.81
CA GLU A 123 -0.98 15.57 17.45
C GLU A 123 -0.38 14.17 17.19
N LEU A 124 0.43 13.64 18.11
CA LEU A 124 0.98 12.29 18.00
C LEU A 124 -0.13 11.23 17.98
N LEU A 125 -1.15 11.39 18.82
CA LEU A 125 -2.27 10.47 18.90
C LEU A 125 -3.11 10.52 17.62
N GLU A 126 -3.39 11.70 17.08
CA GLU A 126 -4.09 11.87 15.80
C GLU A 126 -3.29 11.24 14.65
N ASN A 127 -1.98 11.49 14.58
CA ASN A 127 -1.11 10.87 13.60
C ASN A 127 -1.11 9.34 13.71
N SER A 128 -1.08 8.80 14.94
CA SER A 128 -1.13 7.36 15.18
C SER A 128 -2.49 6.75 14.82
N LEU A 129 -3.59 7.44 15.10
CA LEU A 129 -4.94 7.01 14.75
C LEU A 129 -5.14 7.04 13.25
N GLN A 130 -4.69 8.09 12.57
CA GLN A 130 -4.74 8.18 11.12
C GLN A 130 -3.89 7.08 10.48
N HIS A 131 -2.70 6.80 11.02
CA HIS A 131 -1.85 5.71 10.54
C HIS A 131 -2.51 4.34 10.72
N ASN A 132 -3.00 4.04 11.92
CA ASN A 132 -3.71 2.80 12.23
C ASN A 132 -4.99 2.63 11.41
N TRP A 133 -5.72 3.72 11.16
CA TRP A 133 -6.89 3.72 10.29
C TRP A 133 -6.51 3.44 8.84
N ARG A 134 -5.47 4.09 8.31
CA ARG A 134 -4.95 3.84 6.96
C ARG A 134 -4.52 2.38 6.81
N ASP A 135 -3.84 1.82 7.80
CA ASP A 135 -3.38 0.43 7.79
C ASP A 135 -4.52 -0.57 7.92
N SER A 136 -5.47 -0.32 8.83
CA SER A 136 -6.64 -1.18 9.00
C SER A 136 -7.53 -1.16 7.76
N ARG A 137 -7.76 0.03 7.18
CA ARG A 137 -8.45 0.21 5.91
C ARG A 137 -7.73 -0.53 4.78
N ARG A 138 -6.39 -0.46 4.72
CA ARG A 138 -5.59 -1.19 3.73
C ARG A 138 -5.79 -2.70 3.90
N LYS A 139 -5.67 -3.25 5.11
CA LYS A 139 -5.85 -4.69 5.39
C LYS A 139 -7.24 -5.20 5.04
N VAL A 140 -8.29 -4.55 5.56
CA VAL A 140 -9.69 -4.92 5.28
C VAL A 140 -9.98 -4.85 3.79
N LEU A 141 -9.41 -3.87 3.10
CA LEU A 141 -9.57 -3.74 1.66
C LEU A 141 -8.78 -4.79 0.89
N GLU A 142 -7.55 -5.10 1.29
CA GLU A 142 -6.79 -6.18 0.68
C GLU A 142 -7.59 -7.48 0.73
N ASP A 143 -8.19 -7.78 1.89
CA ASP A 143 -9.07 -8.93 2.16
C ASP A 143 -10.34 -8.90 1.30
N TRP A 144 -10.99 -7.75 1.14
CA TRP A 144 -12.16 -7.61 0.25
C TRP A 144 -11.75 -7.81 -1.21
N ASP A 145 -10.66 -7.19 -1.63
CA ASP A 145 -10.16 -7.31 -2.99
C ASP A 145 -9.84 -8.77 -3.34
N TYR A 146 -9.38 -9.60 -2.39
CA TYR A 146 -9.23 -11.05 -2.60
C TYR A 146 -10.56 -11.73 -2.99
N GLU A 147 -11.67 -11.40 -2.32
CA GLU A 147 -12.99 -11.99 -2.62
C GLU A 147 -13.54 -11.57 -3.99
N GLN A 148 -13.20 -10.37 -4.47
CA GLN A 148 -13.57 -9.92 -5.81
C GLN A 148 -12.59 -10.35 -6.90
N GLU A 149 -11.29 -10.45 -6.61
CA GLU A 149 -10.22 -10.81 -7.56
C GLU A 149 -10.30 -12.28 -7.96
N ASP A 150 -10.61 -13.19 -7.02
CA ASP A 150 -10.87 -14.61 -7.31
C ASP A 150 -12.03 -14.81 -8.29
N LYS A 151 -12.99 -13.87 -8.30
CA LYS A 151 -14.09 -13.81 -9.29
C LYS A 151 -13.63 -13.18 -10.60
N LYS A 152 -12.94 -12.04 -10.54
CA LYS A 152 -12.51 -11.24 -11.70
C LYS A 152 -11.56 -12.00 -12.63
N PHE A 153 -10.61 -12.79 -12.11
CA PHE A 153 -9.66 -13.55 -12.93
C PHE A 153 -9.98 -15.05 -13.01
N GLY A 154 -11.19 -15.46 -12.60
CA GLY A 154 -11.69 -16.81 -12.85
C GLY A 154 -11.01 -17.92 -12.05
N ARG A 155 -10.43 -17.65 -10.87
CA ARG A 155 -9.83 -18.71 -10.03
C ARG A 155 -10.84 -19.75 -9.54
N LYS A 156 -12.14 -19.47 -9.62
CA LYS A 156 -13.26 -20.39 -9.33
C LYS A 156 -13.96 -20.98 -10.55
N VAL A 157 -13.33 -21.00 -11.74
CA VAL A 157 -13.89 -21.76 -12.87
C VAL A 157 -13.40 -23.20 -12.80
N GLU A 158 -14.18 -24.08 -12.17
CA GLU A 158 -14.14 -25.52 -12.42
C GLU A 158 -14.52 -25.77 -13.89
N GLY A 159 -13.58 -25.58 -14.82
CA GLY A 159 -13.85 -25.70 -16.26
C GLY A 159 -12.62 -25.59 -17.16
N LYS A 160 -12.30 -26.73 -17.81
CA LYS A 160 -11.35 -26.95 -18.92
C LYS A 160 -9.91 -26.44 -18.71
N ASP A 161 -9.06 -27.31 -18.18
CA ASP A 161 -7.61 -27.14 -17.98
C ASP A 161 -6.84 -26.50 -19.15
N GLN A 162 -7.29 -26.69 -20.39
CA GLN A 162 -6.63 -26.14 -21.58
C GLN A 162 -6.67 -24.60 -21.69
N GLN A 163 -7.76 -23.94 -21.29
CA GLN A 163 -7.85 -22.47 -21.37
C GLN A 163 -6.98 -21.81 -20.30
N VAL A 164 -6.97 -22.37 -19.09
CA VAL A 164 -6.12 -21.90 -17.98
C VAL A 164 -4.63 -22.09 -18.33
N GLN A 165 -4.26 -23.20 -18.96
CA GLN A 165 -2.88 -23.43 -19.43
C GLN A 165 -2.47 -22.46 -20.54
N SER A 166 -3.35 -22.16 -21.50
CA SER A 166 -3.08 -21.17 -22.55
C SER A 166 -2.86 -19.77 -21.98
N PHE A 167 -3.69 -19.37 -21.03
CA PHE A 167 -3.56 -18.08 -20.33
C PHE A 167 -2.23 -18.00 -19.55
N LYS A 168 -1.86 -19.05 -18.81
CA LYS A 168 -0.56 -19.13 -18.12
C LYS A 168 0.62 -19.02 -19.08
N LYS A 169 0.58 -19.70 -20.24
CA LYS A 169 1.63 -19.60 -21.26
C LYS A 169 1.76 -18.18 -21.83
N GLN A 170 0.64 -17.52 -22.11
CA GLN A 170 0.64 -16.12 -22.54
C GLN A 170 1.23 -15.22 -21.45
N MET A 171 0.82 -15.40 -20.19
CA MET A 171 1.34 -14.66 -19.05
C MET A 171 2.86 -14.79 -18.92
N ILE A 172 3.41 -16.00 -19.06
CA ILE A 172 4.86 -16.24 -19.05
C ILE A 172 5.54 -15.57 -20.25
N SER A 173 4.94 -15.60 -21.45
CA SER A 173 5.52 -14.92 -22.60
C SER A 173 5.63 -13.41 -22.39
N PHE A 174 4.63 -12.79 -21.78
CA PHE A 174 4.70 -11.38 -21.40
C PHE A 174 5.73 -11.14 -20.29
N SER A 175 5.84 -12.01 -19.28
CA SER A 175 6.81 -11.86 -18.19
C SER A 175 8.26 -11.87 -18.70
N THR A 176 8.57 -12.68 -19.73
CA THR A 176 9.90 -12.68 -20.35
C THR A 176 10.29 -11.33 -20.94
N VAL A 177 9.34 -10.62 -21.57
CA VAL A 177 9.57 -9.29 -22.11
C VAL A 177 9.78 -8.26 -20.99
N ILE A 178 9.07 -8.40 -19.86
CA ILE A 178 9.26 -7.56 -18.68
C ILE A 178 10.63 -7.78 -18.03
N ASN A 179 11.09 -9.03 -17.95
CA ASN A 179 12.42 -9.36 -17.46
C ASN A 179 13.50 -8.70 -18.36
N GLU A 180 13.35 -8.81 -19.67
CA GLU A 180 14.22 -8.11 -20.62
C GLU A 180 14.17 -6.58 -20.45
N LEU A 181 12.97 -6.01 -20.25
CA LEU A 181 12.79 -4.60 -19.96
C LEU A 181 13.61 -4.16 -18.74
N ASN A 182 13.47 -4.86 -17.61
CA ASN A 182 14.19 -4.49 -16.39
C ASN A 182 15.70 -4.68 -16.51
N LYS A 183 16.17 -5.70 -17.25
CA LYS A 183 17.60 -5.87 -17.56
C LYS A 183 18.15 -4.70 -18.38
N SER A 184 17.44 -4.26 -19.42
CA SER A 184 17.89 -3.07 -20.16
C SER A 184 17.74 -1.78 -19.36
N ARG A 185 16.76 -1.67 -18.45
CA ARG A 185 16.68 -0.55 -17.50
C ARG A 185 17.92 -0.49 -16.60
N LEU A 186 18.42 -1.63 -16.13
CA LEU A 186 19.69 -1.70 -15.37
C LEU A 186 20.89 -1.24 -16.21
N LEU A 187 20.92 -1.59 -17.51
CA LEU A 187 21.96 -1.19 -18.45
C LEU A 187 21.75 0.24 -19.03
N SER A 188 20.63 0.90 -18.70
CA SER A 188 20.19 2.16 -19.30
C SER A 188 20.02 2.11 -20.83
N GLU A 189 19.70 0.93 -21.36
CA GLU A 189 19.41 0.70 -22.78
C GLU A 189 17.91 0.88 -23.09
N LYS A 190 17.61 1.32 -24.32
CA LYS A 190 16.24 1.53 -24.79
C LYS A 190 15.69 0.25 -25.42
N ILE A 191 14.46 -0.14 -25.07
CA ILE A 191 13.75 -1.26 -25.69
C ILE A 191 12.48 -0.77 -26.39
N PRO A 192 12.20 -1.26 -27.63
CA PRO A 192 10.90 -1.08 -28.26
C PRO A 192 9.85 -2.03 -27.67
N ILE A 193 9.27 -1.66 -26.53
CA ILE A 193 8.32 -2.50 -25.79
C ILE A 193 6.97 -2.66 -26.49
N ILE A 194 6.49 -1.63 -27.19
CA ILE A 194 5.19 -1.68 -27.89
C ILE A 194 5.26 -2.67 -29.05
N LYS A 195 6.34 -2.68 -29.83
CA LYS A 195 6.54 -3.67 -30.90
C LYS A 195 6.56 -5.11 -30.37
N LYS A 196 7.25 -5.34 -29.24
CA LYS A 196 7.34 -6.67 -28.62
C LYS A 196 5.99 -7.14 -28.06
N PHE A 197 5.24 -6.26 -27.40
CA PHE A 197 3.89 -6.60 -26.96
C PHE A 197 2.91 -6.78 -28.11
N LYS A 198 3.04 -6.00 -29.19
CA LYS A 198 2.22 -6.17 -30.40
C LYS A 198 2.41 -7.57 -31.01
N SER A 199 3.65 -8.07 -31.09
CA SER A 199 3.89 -9.42 -31.62
C SER A 199 3.32 -10.53 -30.73
N LEU A 200 3.27 -10.32 -29.41
CA LEU A 200 2.65 -11.26 -28.48
C LEU A 200 1.11 -11.19 -28.51
N ALA A 201 0.55 -9.99 -28.67
CA ALA A 201 -0.90 -9.76 -28.73
C ALA A 201 -1.56 -10.40 -29.96
N GLN A 202 -0.81 -10.72 -31.01
CA GLN A 202 -1.33 -11.46 -32.18
C GLN A 202 -1.82 -12.87 -31.82
N PHE A 203 -1.36 -13.44 -30.70
CA PHE A 203 -1.78 -14.75 -30.23
C PHE A 203 -3.01 -14.68 -29.30
N THR A 204 -3.53 -13.49 -29.02
CA THR A 204 -4.74 -13.30 -28.22
C THR A 204 -5.97 -13.76 -29.01
N ALA A 205 -6.89 -14.47 -28.34
CA ALA A 205 -8.12 -14.94 -28.98
C ALA A 205 -9.08 -13.78 -29.26
N CYS A 206 -9.17 -13.35 -30.51
CA CYS A 206 -9.99 -12.23 -30.98
C CYS A 206 -10.80 -12.60 -32.22
N ASP A 207 -11.95 -11.96 -32.39
CA ASP A 207 -12.65 -11.94 -33.70
C ASP A 207 -11.88 -11.05 -34.69
N LYS A 208 -12.05 -11.26 -36.00
CA LYS A 208 -11.33 -10.47 -37.05
C LYS A 208 -11.46 -8.95 -36.90
N THR A 209 -12.62 -8.48 -36.42
CA THR A 209 -12.87 -7.04 -36.19
C THR A 209 -12.17 -6.53 -34.93
N GLN A 210 -12.19 -7.31 -33.85
CA GLN A 210 -11.48 -7.04 -32.61
C GLN A 210 -9.96 -7.05 -32.82
N GLU A 211 -9.44 -8.05 -33.55
CA GLU A 211 -8.03 -8.19 -33.89
C GLU A 211 -7.53 -6.96 -34.64
N ARG A 212 -8.28 -6.48 -35.64
CA ARG A 212 -7.93 -5.26 -36.37
C ARG A 212 -7.89 -4.04 -35.45
N SER A 213 -8.93 -3.83 -34.63
CA SER A 213 -8.96 -2.71 -33.68
C SER A 213 -7.84 -2.77 -32.63
N MET A 214 -7.47 -3.97 -32.19
CA MET A 214 -6.36 -4.22 -31.28
C MET A 214 -5.01 -3.88 -31.92
N LEU A 215 -4.76 -4.37 -33.13
CA LEU A 215 -3.52 -4.08 -33.86
C LEU A 215 -3.40 -2.58 -34.18
N ASP A 216 -4.49 -1.95 -34.61
CA ASP A 216 -4.57 -0.50 -34.80
C ASP A 216 -4.21 0.24 -33.50
N SER A 217 -4.72 -0.22 -32.35
CA SER A 217 -4.44 0.39 -31.04
C SER A 217 -2.95 0.38 -30.69
N TRP A 218 -2.26 -0.74 -30.96
CA TRP A 218 -0.80 -0.82 -30.78
C TRP A 218 -0.03 0.06 -31.78
N ASP A 219 -0.50 0.16 -33.03
CA ASP A 219 0.10 1.05 -34.03
C ASP A 219 -0.09 2.52 -33.68
N ILE A 220 -1.25 2.89 -33.13
CA ILE A 220 -1.51 4.22 -32.57
C ILE A 220 -0.52 4.50 -31.46
N ALA A 221 -0.38 3.59 -30.48
CA ALA A 221 0.58 3.77 -29.39
C ALA A 221 2.03 3.93 -29.90
N SER A 222 2.46 3.13 -30.88
CA SER A 222 3.80 3.25 -31.48
C SER A 222 4.00 4.60 -32.21
N SER A 223 2.94 5.11 -32.86
CA SER A 223 2.96 6.43 -33.52
C SER A 223 3.00 7.59 -32.52
N LEU A 224 2.32 7.45 -31.37
CA LEU A 224 2.30 8.45 -30.31
C LEU A 224 3.66 8.56 -29.61
N THR A 225 4.34 7.44 -29.41
CA THR A 225 5.62 7.37 -28.70
C THR A 225 6.83 7.56 -29.62
N ASN A 226 6.63 7.54 -30.94
CA ASN A 226 7.70 7.59 -31.95
C ASN A 226 8.79 6.52 -31.73
N GLU A 227 8.39 5.33 -31.29
CA GLU A 227 9.28 4.21 -30.96
C GLU A 227 10.21 3.79 -32.11
N SER A 228 9.86 4.12 -33.36
CA SER A 228 10.65 3.82 -34.55
C SER A 228 11.78 4.82 -34.84
N ARG A 229 11.89 5.94 -34.11
CA ARG A 229 12.97 6.94 -34.28
C ARG A 229 13.96 6.81 -33.11
N GLU A 230 15.26 6.85 -33.41
CA GLU A 230 16.34 6.80 -32.41
C GLU A 230 16.21 7.91 -31.34
N ASN A 231 15.65 9.06 -31.76
CA ASN A 231 15.30 10.19 -30.92
C ASN A 231 13.91 10.00 -30.29
N GLN A 232 13.81 9.11 -29.31
CA GLN A 232 12.61 8.95 -28.50
C GLN A 232 12.38 10.20 -27.63
N PRO A 233 11.22 10.87 -27.71
CA PRO A 233 10.84 11.88 -26.72
C PRO A 233 10.58 11.19 -25.37
N GLN A 234 11.44 11.44 -24.39
CA GLN A 234 11.18 10.99 -23.02
C GLN A 234 10.08 11.87 -22.42
N PHE A 235 8.83 11.39 -22.39
CA PHE A 235 7.75 12.12 -21.73
C PHE A 235 7.80 12.01 -20.20
N ASN A 236 8.67 11.16 -19.63
CA ASN A 236 8.86 11.04 -18.18
C ASN A 236 9.22 12.39 -17.53
N THR A 237 10.02 13.23 -18.21
CA THR A 237 10.40 14.58 -17.72
C THR A 237 9.26 15.61 -17.79
N SER A 238 8.17 15.30 -18.49
CA SER A 238 7.03 16.23 -18.69
C SER A 238 5.90 16.06 -17.67
N LEU A 239 5.89 14.98 -16.88
CA LEU A 239 4.89 14.77 -15.82
C LEU A 239 5.02 15.80 -14.68
N TYR A 240 6.21 16.39 -14.54
CA TYR A 240 6.54 17.45 -13.57
C TYR A 240 6.93 18.78 -14.24
N GLY A 241 6.71 18.89 -15.55
CA GLY A 241 7.03 20.10 -16.30
C GLY A 241 6.01 21.21 -16.05
N GLY A 242 6.45 22.47 -16.10
CA GLY A 242 5.54 23.63 -16.05
C GLY A 242 4.52 23.63 -17.20
N ALA A 243 3.55 24.55 -17.15
CA ALA A 243 2.44 24.62 -18.11
C ALA A 243 2.86 24.55 -19.60
N ASP A 244 4.01 25.14 -19.95
CA ASP A 244 4.56 25.12 -21.31
C ASP A 244 4.96 23.72 -21.79
N ALA A 245 5.51 22.90 -20.91
CA ALA A 245 5.91 21.53 -21.23
C ALA A 245 4.68 20.65 -21.52
N ILE A 246 3.61 20.84 -20.76
CA ILE A 246 2.33 20.15 -20.94
C ILE A 246 1.70 20.54 -22.28
N VAL A 247 1.67 21.85 -22.59
CA VAL A 247 1.16 22.35 -23.88
C VAL A 247 1.95 21.76 -25.05
N LYS A 248 3.29 21.74 -24.96
CA LYS A 248 4.15 21.16 -26.00
C LYS A 248 3.92 19.65 -26.17
N LYS A 249 3.77 18.91 -25.06
CA LYS A 249 3.42 17.48 -25.07
C LYS A 249 2.07 17.26 -25.77
N ASN A 250 1.04 17.98 -25.36
CA ASN A 250 -0.30 17.84 -25.92
C ASN A 250 -0.32 18.14 -27.42
N ARG A 251 0.36 19.20 -27.87
CA ARG A 251 0.49 19.51 -29.31
C ARG A 251 1.14 18.36 -30.09
N CYS A 252 2.24 17.81 -29.59
CA CYS A 252 2.92 16.68 -30.23
C CYS A 252 2.02 15.45 -30.31
N LEU A 253 1.29 15.12 -29.23
CA LEU A 253 0.37 13.98 -29.20
C LEU A 253 -0.83 14.15 -30.13
N ILE A 254 -1.38 15.38 -30.22
CA ILE A 254 -2.46 15.72 -31.16
C ILE A 254 -1.98 15.56 -32.60
N GLU A 255 -0.79 16.08 -32.91
CA GLU A 255 -0.19 15.95 -34.25
C GLU A 255 0.07 14.47 -34.61
N SER A 256 0.59 13.67 -33.68
CA SER A 256 0.79 12.23 -33.90
C SER A 256 -0.54 11.49 -34.12
N SER A 257 -1.56 11.76 -33.31
CA SER A 257 -2.89 11.13 -33.46
C SER A 257 -3.53 11.49 -34.81
N LYS A 258 -3.45 12.76 -35.19
CA LYS A 258 -3.93 13.25 -36.48
C LYS A 258 -3.16 12.63 -37.63
N GLY A 259 -1.82 12.59 -37.54
CA GLY A 259 -0.96 11.97 -38.55
C GLY A 259 -1.24 10.48 -38.73
N TRP A 260 -1.59 9.77 -37.66
CA TRP A 260 -2.04 8.38 -37.75
C TRP A 260 -3.35 8.25 -38.54
N LEU A 261 -4.36 9.08 -38.25
CA LEU A 261 -5.63 9.12 -39.00
C LEU A 261 -5.47 9.53 -40.46
N GLU A 262 -4.50 10.39 -40.77
CA GLU A 262 -4.14 10.78 -42.13
C GLU A 262 -3.49 9.59 -42.88
N ASN A 263 -2.62 8.84 -42.20
CA ASN A 263 -2.00 7.64 -42.76
C ASN A 263 -2.99 6.48 -42.95
N GLU A 264 -3.93 6.29 -42.02
CA GLU A 264 -5.02 5.33 -42.15
C GLU A 264 -5.87 5.65 -43.38
N PHE A 265 -6.24 6.92 -43.57
CA PHE A 265 -6.95 7.39 -44.76
C PHE A 265 -6.14 7.16 -46.04
N MET A 266 -4.83 7.43 -46.04
CA MET A 266 -3.97 7.16 -47.18
C MET A 266 -3.89 5.67 -47.53
N SER A 267 -3.89 4.79 -46.54
CA SER A 267 -3.97 3.34 -46.75
C SER A 267 -5.31 2.94 -47.35
N PHE A 268 -6.42 3.51 -46.87
CA PHE A 268 -7.75 3.32 -47.46
C PHE A 268 -7.82 3.79 -48.93
N VAL A 269 -7.20 4.92 -49.26
CA VAL A 269 -7.11 5.41 -50.65
C VAL A 269 -6.37 4.40 -51.53
N LYS A 270 -5.22 3.89 -51.07
CA LYS A 270 -4.44 2.87 -51.81
C LYS A 270 -5.27 1.60 -52.03
N ASP A 271 -5.91 1.09 -50.98
CA ASP A 271 -6.73 -0.13 -51.06
C ASP A 271 -7.92 0.03 -52.00
N THR A 272 -8.56 1.20 -51.99
CA THR A 272 -9.68 1.49 -52.88
C THR A 272 -9.25 1.56 -54.33
N LEU A 273 -8.11 2.22 -54.61
CA LEU A 273 -7.53 2.27 -55.95
C LEU A 273 -7.11 0.88 -56.44
N ASN A 274 -6.52 0.05 -55.57
CA ASN A 274 -6.14 -1.32 -55.90
C ASN A 274 -7.36 -2.18 -56.23
N LYS A 275 -8.46 -2.06 -55.47
CA LYS A 275 -9.72 -2.76 -55.76
C LYS A 275 -10.37 -2.31 -57.07
N LYS A 276 -10.26 -1.03 -57.40
CA LYS A 276 -10.81 -0.42 -58.63
C LYS A 276 -9.74 -0.17 -59.70
N ALA A 277 -8.66 -0.96 -59.71
CA ALA A 277 -7.50 -0.71 -60.57
C ALA A 277 -7.84 -0.70 -62.07
N VAL A 278 -8.83 -1.52 -62.48
CA VAL A 278 -9.30 -1.63 -63.88
C VAL A 278 -10.04 -0.35 -64.33
N GLU A 279 -10.84 0.24 -63.45
CA GLU A 279 -11.67 1.43 -63.74
C GLU A 279 -10.87 2.73 -63.62
N SER A 280 -9.96 2.79 -62.64
CA SER A 280 -9.29 4.03 -62.25
C SER A 280 -8.14 4.45 -63.17
N LYS A 281 -7.71 3.58 -64.10
CA LYS A 281 -6.62 3.81 -65.07
C LYS A 281 -5.47 4.63 -64.49
N VAL A 282 -5.07 4.30 -63.25
CA VAL A 282 -3.95 4.96 -62.58
C VAL A 282 -2.72 4.61 -63.41
N GLY A 283 -2.28 5.52 -64.27
CA GLY A 283 -1.10 5.31 -65.11
C GLY A 283 0.16 5.06 -64.26
N GLY A 284 1.33 4.91 -64.90
CA GLY A 284 2.58 4.63 -64.21
C GLY A 284 3.16 5.77 -63.34
N SER A 285 2.45 6.88 -63.13
CA SER A 285 2.99 8.03 -62.38
C SER A 285 2.77 7.86 -60.86
N PRO A 286 3.83 7.83 -60.04
CA PRO A 286 3.72 7.61 -58.59
C PRO A 286 3.24 8.84 -57.81
N SER A 287 2.92 9.93 -58.49
CA SER A 287 2.64 11.22 -57.85
C SER A 287 1.34 11.19 -57.02
N LEU A 288 1.39 11.80 -55.83
CA LEU A 288 0.25 11.90 -54.93
C LEU A 288 -0.94 12.64 -55.57
N LYS A 289 -0.68 13.72 -56.30
CA LYS A 289 -1.71 14.52 -57.00
C LYS A 289 -2.55 13.63 -57.94
N HIS A 290 -1.91 12.83 -58.79
CA HIS A 290 -2.61 11.93 -59.72
C HIS A 290 -3.37 10.82 -58.99
N ARG A 291 -2.80 10.24 -57.92
CA ARG A 291 -3.48 9.22 -57.12
C ARG A 291 -4.74 9.77 -56.45
N MET A 292 -4.69 10.99 -55.90
CA MET A 292 -5.84 11.63 -55.29
C MET A 292 -6.92 11.99 -56.31
N GLN A 293 -6.54 12.45 -57.50
CA GLN A 293 -7.48 12.70 -58.59
C GLN A 293 -8.18 11.42 -59.06
N ALA A 294 -7.41 10.33 -59.22
CA ALA A 294 -7.97 9.03 -59.58
C ALA A 294 -8.91 8.48 -58.48
N PHE A 295 -8.52 8.65 -57.21
CA PHE A 295 -9.36 8.26 -56.08
C PHE A 295 -10.67 9.04 -56.06
N MET A 296 -10.60 10.36 -56.19
CA MET A 296 -11.74 11.25 -56.25
C MET A 296 -12.70 10.86 -57.38
N ALA A 297 -12.19 10.65 -58.60
CA ALA A 297 -12.99 10.19 -59.73
C ALA A 297 -13.62 8.82 -59.45
N SER A 298 -12.89 7.86 -58.88
CA SER A 298 -13.38 6.50 -58.64
C SER A 298 -14.46 6.38 -57.54
N VAL A 299 -14.49 7.31 -56.58
CA VAL A 299 -15.39 7.26 -55.43
C VAL A 299 -16.55 8.24 -55.57
N PHE A 300 -16.29 9.44 -56.11
CA PHE A 300 -17.26 10.54 -56.14
C PHE A 300 -17.86 10.79 -57.53
N SER A 301 -17.49 10.00 -58.55
CA SER A 301 -18.13 10.03 -59.86
C SER A 301 -18.75 8.67 -60.22
N LYS A 302 -19.91 8.70 -60.88
CA LYS A 302 -20.55 7.54 -61.52
C LYS A 302 -20.89 7.93 -62.96
N ASN A 303 -20.47 7.13 -63.94
CA ASN A 303 -20.70 7.42 -65.36
C ASN A 303 -20.25 8.83 -65.80
N SER A 304 -19.13 9.31 -65.27
CA SER A 304 -18.59 10.66 -65.53
C SER A 304 -19.46 11.83 -65.01
N ILE A 305 -20.44 11.55 -64.15
CA ILE A 305 -21.24 12.55 -63.45
C ILE A 305 -20.88 12.49 -61.95
N TRP A 306 -20.67 13.66 -61.34
CA TRP A 306 -20.38 13.78 -59.92
C TRP A 306 -21.63 13.48 -59.08
N ILE A 307 -21.46 12.76 -57.97
CA ILE A 307 -22.59 12.23 -57.18
C ILE A 307 -23.39 13.32 -56.49
N ASP A 308 -22.77 14.46 -56.18
CA ASP A 308 -23.40 15.58 -55.48
C ASP A 308 -23.49 16.79 -56.42
N GLU A 309 -24.72 17.26 -56.65
CA GLU A 309 -25.04 18.37 -57.55
C GLU A 309 -24.62 19.73 -56.98
N THR A 310 -24.29 19.80 -55.69
CA THR A 310 -23.88 21.04 -55.01
C THR A 310 -22.37 21.34 -55.11
N LEU A 311 -21.60 20.46 -55.75
CA LEU A 311 -20.15 20.62 -55.88
C LEU A 311 -19.79 21.72 -56.89
N GLU A 312 -18.88 22.61 -56.50
CA GLU A 312 -18.35 23.63 -57.43
C GLU A 312 -17.28 23.00 -58.34
N ILE A 313 -17.60 22.86 -59.62
CA ILE A 313 -16.77 22.16 -60.61
C ILE A 313 -16.12 23.18 -61.55
N GLN A 314 -14.79 23.18 -61.60
CA GLN A 314 -14.01 23.99 -62.53
C GLN A 314 -13.09 23.09 -63.37
N LYS A 315 -13.13 23.25 -64.70
CA LYS A 315 -12.41 22.36 -65.67
C LYS A 315 -12.64 20.85 -65.40
N ASN A 316 -13.89 20.47 -65.14
CA ASN A 316 -14.30 19.09 -64.83
C ASN A 316 -13.67 18.50 -63.55
N MET A 317 -13.28 19.35 -62.59
CA MET A 317 -12.75 18.95 -61.29
C MET A 317 -13.50 19.67 -60.15
N PRO A 318 -14.02 18.95 -59.14
CA PRO A 318 -14.58 19.56 -57.95
C PRO A 318 -13.45 20.10 -57.06
N ILE A 319 -13.26 21.42 -57.07
CA ILE A 319 -12.07 22.08 -56.52
C ILE A 319 -12.01 22.01 -54.99
N TRP A 320 -13.13 22.14 -54.29
CA TRP A 320 -13.20 22.11 -52.82
C TRP A 320 -13.03 20.70 -52.28
N LEU A 321 -13.66 19.71 -52.92
CA LEU A 321 -13.45 18.30 -52.60
C LEU A 321 -11.97 17.91 -52.76
N TYR A 322 -11.34 18.28 -53.88
CA TYR A 322 -9.92 17.97 -54.09
C TYR A 322 -9.01 18.64 -53.05
N THR A 323 -9.27 19.91 -52.74
CA THR A 323 -8.53 20.65 -51.69
C THR A 323 -8.71 19.99 -50.33
N TYR A 324 -9.94 19.57 -49.99
CA TYR A 324 -10.23 18.84 -48.76
C TYR A 324 -9.48 17.50 -48.69
N LEU A 325 -9.48 16.69 -49.76
CA LEU A 325 -8.77 15.40 -49.78
C LEU A 325 -7.26 15.55 -49.58
N LEU A 326 -6.66 16.63 -50.09
CA LEU A 326 -5.25 16.94 -49.86
C LEU A 326 -4.97 17.32 -48.39
N ILE A 327 -5.88 18.06 -47.75
CA ILE A 327 -5.76 18.40 -46.32
C ILE A 327 -6.03 17.17 -45.43
N ARG A 328 -7.06 16.37 -45.75
CA ARG A 328 -7.43 15.14 -45.03
C ARG A 328 -6.35 14.06 -45.07
N SER A 329 -5.47 14.11 -46.06
CA SER A 329 -4.31 13.23 -46.19
C SER A 329 -3.03 13.79 -45.56
N GLY A 330 -3.08 14.93 -44.86
CA GLY A 330 -1.92 15.55 -44.20
C GLY A 330 -1.02 16.37 -45.12
N HIS A 331 -1.37 16.53 -46.41
CA HIS A 331 -0.54 17.20 -47.40
C HIS A 331 -0.93 18.68 -47.57
N TYR A 332 -0.90 19.44 -46.48
CA TYR A 332 -1.29 20.85 -46.47
C TYR A 332 -0.52 21.70 -47.48
N GLY A 333 0.81 21.48 -47.60
CA GLY A 333 1.64 22.21 -48.57
C GLY A 333 1.21 21.98 -50.02
N LEU A 334 0.75 20.77 -50.37
CA LEU A 334 0.25 20.49 -51.71
C LEU A 334 -1.12 21.14 -51.96
N ALA A 335 -1.98 21.20 -50.94
CA ALA A 335 -3.25 21.92 -51.00
C ALA A 335 -3.01 23.42 -51.23
N LEU A 336 -2.09 24.01 -50.48
CA LEU A 336 -1.71 25.42 -50.64
C LEU A 336 -1.18 25.70 -52.04
N ASN A 337 -0.24 24.89 -52.54
CA ASN A 337 0.30 25.05 -53.89
C ASN A 337 -0.80 24.96 -54.96
N PHE A 338 -1.74 24.02 -54.82
CA PHE A 338 -2.87 23.88 -55.73
C PHE A 338 -3.76 25.13 -55.78
N VAL A 339 -4.09 25.69 -54.61
CA VAL A 339 -4.93 26.89 -54.51
C VAL A 339 -4.20 28.13 -55.05
N THR A 340 -2.88 28.25 -54.81
CA THR A 340 -2.08 29.39 -55.32
C THR A 340 -1.81 29.30 -56.83
N GLU A 341 -1.63 28.11 -57.39
CA GLU A 341 -1.43 27.90 -58.83
C GLU A 341 -2.73 28.16 -59.63
N ASN A 342 -3.89 28.00 -58.97
CA ASN A 342 -5.21 28.05 -59.62
C ASN A 342 -6.14 29.09 -58.99
N THR A 343 -5.63 30.26 -58.63
CA THR A 343 -6.44 31.34 -58.01
C THR A 343 -7.68 31.71 -58.85
N ALA A 344 -7.56 31.65 -60.17
CA ALA A 344 -8.66 31.90 -61.11
C ALA A 344 -9.84 30.90 -60.98
N PHE A 345 -9.67 29.76 -60.31
CA PHE A 345 -10.75 28.80 -60.04
C PHE A 345 -11.57 29.17 -58.81
N PHE A 346 -11.06 30.06 -57.95
CA PHE A 346 -11.68 30.46 -56.68
C PHE A 346 -12.23 31.89 -56.73
N ASN A 347 -12.64 32.37 -57.90
CA ASN A 347 -13.08 33.77 -58.08
C ASN A 347 -14.28 34.16 -57.21
N ASP A 348 -15.16 33.20 -56.87
CA ASP A 348 -16.29 33.42 -55.98
C ASP A 348 -15.88 33.50 -54.49
N SER A 349 -14.61 33.28 -54.18
CA SER A 349 -14.03 33.28 -52.83
C SER A 349 -12.59 33.78 -52.85
N VAL A 350 -12.40 35.00 -53.39
CA VAL A 350 -11.09 35.64 -53.63
C VAL A 350 -10.19 35.70 -52.38
N ALA A 351 -10.79 35.76 -51.19
CA ALA A 351 -10.05 35.82 -49.93
C ALA A 351 -9.55 34.45 -49.44
N PHE A 352 -10.08 33.34 -49.96
CA PHE A 352 -9.76 31.98 -49.50
C PHE A 352 -8.27 31.60 -49.65
N PRO A 353 -7.58 31.86 -50.78
CA PRO A 353 -6.13 31.61 -50.89
C PRO A 353 -5.31 32.32 -49.82
N THR A 354 -5.69 33.56 -49.48
CA THR A 354 -5.06 34.36 -48.42
C THR A 354 -5.36 33.75 -47.05
N TYR A 355 -6.60 33.33 -46.79
CA TYR A 355 -7.00 32.68 -45.55
C TYR A 355 -6.26 31.37 -45.30
N LEU A 356 -6.05 30.56 -46.34
CA LEU A 356 -5.28 29.33 -46.30
C LEU A 356 -3.78 29.62 -46.08
N LYS A 357 -3.24 30.70 -46.64
CA LYS A 357 -1.83 31.07 -46.42
C LYS A 357 -1.58 31.58 -45.00
N GLU A 358 -2.49 32.38 -44.44
CA GLU A 358 -2.26 33.06 -43.18
C GLU A 358 -2.67 32.26 -41.94
N TYR A 359 -3.56 31.26 -42.02
CA TYR A 359 -4.02 30.32 -40.97
C TYR A 359 -4.41 30.90 -39.57
N PHE A 360 -4.22 32.20 -39.34
CA PHE A 360 -4.51 32.94 -38.11
C PHE A 360 -5.86 33.65 -38.19
N SER A 361 -6.48 33.85 -37.03
CA SER A 361 -7.86 34.31 -36.86
C SER A 361 -8.06 35.72 -37.44
N SER A 362 -8.83 35.83 -38.54
CA SER A 362 -9.42 37.11 -38.96
C SER A 362 -10.94 37.01 -38.80
N SER A 363 -11.56 38.07 -38.27
CA SER A 363 -13.01 38.15 -38.01
C SER A 363 -13.86 37.99 -39.29
N GLU A 364 -13.27 38.29 -40.45
CA GLU A 364 -13.88 38.17 -41.77
C GLU A 364 -14.21 36.71 -42.14
N LYS A 365 -13.38 35.74 -41.72
CA LYS A 365 -13.58 34.30 -42.00
C LYS A 365 -14.88 33.78 -41.40
N LEU A 366 -15.22 34.24 -40.19
CA LEU A 366 -16.42 33.83 -39.47
C LEU A 366 -17.69 34.40 -40.12
N GLN A 367 -17.62 35.64 -40.64
CA GLN A 367 -18.75 36.27 -41.31
C GLN A 367 -19.10 35.58 -42.63
N GLU A 368 -18.11 35.20 -43.43
CA GLU A 368 -18.33 34.42 -44.67
C GLU A 368 -18.93 33.05 -44.37
N TYR A 369 -18.41 32.35 -43.35
CA TYR A 369 -18.96 31.06 -42.92
C TYR A 369 -20.43 31.17 -42.46
N GLN A 370 -20.76 32.16 -41.62
CA GLN A 370 -22.12 32.37 -41.14
C GLN A 370 -23.10 32.68 -42.28
N ARG A 371 -22.68 33.44 -43.29
CA ARG A 371 -23.50 33.70 -44.49
C ARG A 371 -23.77 32.44 -45.29
N MET A 372 -22.78 31.56 -45.47
CA MET A 372 -22.96 30.30 -46.20
C MET A 372 -23.90 29.35 -45.46
N VAL A 373 -23.78 29.23 -44.14
CA VAL A 373 -24.55 28.27 -43.34
C VAL A 373 -25.96 28.77 -43.02
N TYR A 374 -26.12 30.03 -42.60
CA TYR A 374 -27.41 30.58 -42.16
C TYR A 374 -28.12 31.43 -43.21
N GLY A 375 -27.43 31.81 -44.30
CA GLY A 375 -28.01 32.61 -45.38
C GLY A 375 -28.83 31.81 -46.39
N ASN A 376 -29.05 30.51 -46.19
CA ASN A 376 -29.72 29.60 -47.13
C ASN A 376 -29.12 29.63 -48.55
N ILE A 377 -27.81 29.89 -48.66
CA ILE A 377 -27.10 29.89 -49.94
C ILE A 377 -26.68 28.44 -50.23
N PRO A 378 -27.16 27.80 -51.31
CA PRO A 378 -26.68 26.47 -51.69
C PRO A 378 -25.19 26.57 -52.01
N SER A 379 -24.36 26.05 -51.11
CA SER A 379 -22.90 26.15 -51.15
C SER A 379 -22.29 24.76 -51.05
N ASP A 380 -21.14 24.57 -51.68
CA ASP A 380 -20.43 23.28 -51.65
C ASP A 380 -20.16 22.83 -50.19
N PRO A 381 -20.53 21.61 -49.80
CA PRO A 381 -20.36 21.13 -48.43
C PRO A 381 -18.88 21.03 -48.00
N TYR A 382 -17.95 20.80 -48.94
CA TYR A 382 -16.51 20.80 -48.69
C TYR A 382 -15.96 22.21 -48.53
N LYS A 383 -16.54 23.20 -49.20
CA LYS A 383 -16.22 24.63 -49.00
C LYS A 383 -16.58 25.04 -47.57
N ILE A 384 -17.80 24.75 -47.12
CA ILE A 384 -18.24 25.05 -45.74
C ILE A 384 -17.30 24.37 -44.72
N LEU A 385 -16.91 23.11 -44.95
CA LEU A 385 -16.00 22.38 -44.06
C LEU A 385 -14.59 23.00 -44.02
N LEU A 386 -14.04 23.40 -45.17
CA LEU A 386 -12.71 24.04 -45.23
C LEU A 386 -12.71 25.39 -44.53
N TYR A 387 -13.77 26.18 -44.69
CA TYR A 387 -13.98 27.42 -43.94
C TYR A 387 -14.15 27.15 -42.44
N LYS A 388 -14.82 26.05 -42.03
CA LYS A 388 -14.89 25.62 -40.63
C LYS A 388 -13.51 25.31 -40.06
N ILE A 389 -12.67 24.57 -40.79
CA ILE A 389 -11.32 24.20 -40.36
C ILE A 389 -10.40 25.42 -40.24
N ILE A 390 -10.34 26.25 -41.28
CA ILE A 390 -9.42 27.41 -41.35
C ILE A 390 -9.89 28.55 -40.43
N GLY A 391 -11.19 28.80 -40.40
CA GLY A 391 -11.82 29.86 -39.61
C GLY A 391 -12.14 29.46 -38.17
N ARG A 392 -12.05 28.17 -37.81
CA ARG A 392 -12.43 27.63 -36.49
C ARG A 392 -13.86 28.03 -36.09
N CYS A 393 -14.77 28.00 -37.06
CA CYS A 393 -16.14 28.44 -36.87
C CYS A 393 -16.97 27.37 -36.12
N GLU A 394 -17.90 27.80 -35.27
CA GLU A 394 -18.87 26.92 -34.58
C GLU A 394 -18.26 25.66 -33.93
N LEU A 395 -17.26 25.87 -33.07
CA LEU A 395 -16.53 24.80 -32.37
C LEU A 395 -17.41 23.90 -31.50
N LYS A 396 -18.58 24.39 -31.06
CA LYS A 396 -19.53 23.66 -30.20
C LYS A 396 -20.70 23.03 -30.98
N SER A 397 -20.89 23.37 -32.25
CA SER A 397 -22.02 22.91 -33.07
C SER A 397 -21.76 21.52 -33.68
N LYS A 398 -22.85 20.84 -34.07
CA LYS A 398 -22.77 19.51 -34.71
C LYS A 398 -22.04 19.59 -36.06
N ASN A 399 -21.45 18.46 -36.44
CA ASN A 399 -20.75 18.27 -37.71
C ASN A 399 -21.66 18.47 -38.91
N ILE A 400 -21.06 18.68 -40.08
CA ILE A 400 -21.76 18.64 -41.38
C ILE A 400 -21.92 17.16 -41.75
N PRO A 401 -23.10 16.54 -41.54
CA PRO A 401 -23.26 15.08 -41.66
C PRO A 401 -23.08 14.56 -43.09
N VAL A 402 -23.25 15.45 -44.08
CA VAL A 402 -23.06 15.17 -45.51
C VAL A 402 -21.61 14.75 -45.81
N VAL A 403 -20.64 15.35 -45.11
CA VAL A 403 -19.21 15.11 -45.36
C VAL A 403 -18.61 14.14 -44.34
N ILE A 404 -18.96 14.27 -43.06
CA ILE A 404 -18.37 13.47 -41.97
C ILE A 404 -19.23 12.23 -41.75
N LYS A 405 -18.91 11.17 -42.50
CA LYS A 405 -19.67 9.91 -42.51
C LYS A 405 -19.13 8.85 -41.55
N THR A 406 -17.82 8.89 -41.24
CA THR A 406 -17.15 7.89 -40.42
C THR A 406 -16.74 8.47 -39.06
N THR A 407 -16.55 7.59 -38.08
CA THR A 407 -16.02 7.93 -36.77
C THR A 407 -14.61 8.50 -36.85
N GLU A 408 -13.78 7.98 -37.74
CA GLU A 408 -12.40 8.38 -37.97
C GLU A 408 -12.32 9.80 -38.56
N ASP A 409 -13.20 10.13 -39.51
CA ASP A 409 -13.29 11.49 -40.07
C ASP A 409 -13.77 12.50 -39.03
N TYR A 410 -14.67 12.08 -38.13
CA TYR A 410 -15.08 12.90 -37.00
C TYR A 410 -13.90 13.17 -36.06
N LEU A 411 -13.17 12.14 -35.63
CA LEU A 411 -12.01 12.30 -34.75
C LEU A 411 -10.92 13.16 -35.40
N TRP A 412 -10.64 12.97 -36.69
CA TRP A 412 -9.66 13.78 -37.42
C TRP A 412 -10.06 15.26 -37.45
N LEU A 413 -11.34 15.56 -37.72
CA LEU A 413 -11.84 16.93 -37.73
C LEU A 413 -11.71 17.57 -36.35
N GLU A 414 -12.17 16.88 -35.31
CA GLU A 414 -12.12 17.38 -33.94
C GLU A 414 -10.67 17.67 -33.51
N LEU A 415 -9.74 16.75 -33.78
CA LEU A 415 -8.31 16.96 -33.51
C LEU A 415 -7.72 18.13 -34.29
N THR A 416 -8.20 18.39 -35.51
CA THR A 416 -7.75 19.51 -36.35
C THR A 416 -8.21 20.88 -35.81
N LEU A 417 -9.36 20.91 -35.11
CA LEU A 417 -9.94 22.14 -34.55
C LEU A 417 -9.33 22.56 -33.21
N ILE A 418 -8.66 21.64 -32.51
CA ILE A 418 -8.04 21.89 -31.18
C ILE A 418 -6.87 22.87 -31.31
N ARG A 419 -6.79 23.81 -30.36
CA ARG A 419 -5.59 24.64 -30.16
C ARG A 419 -5.23 24.71 -28.68
N GLU A 420 -4.02 24.27 -28.36
CA GLU A 420 -3.44 24.37 -27.02
C GLU A 420 -2.66 25.69 -26.88
N SER A 421 -2.96 26.51 -25.86
CA SER A 421 -2.27 27.77 -25.55
C SER A 421 -2.06 27.95 -24.05
N VAL A 422 -0.94 28.59 -23.70
CA VAL A 422 -0.57 28.91 -22.31
C VAL A 422 -1.41 30.08 -21.79
N ASN A 423 -1.62 31.10 -22.62
CA ASN A 423 -2.42 32.28 -22.27
C ASN A 423 -3.92 32.01 -22.50
N LEU A 424 -4.65 31.81 -21.40
CA LEU A 424 -6.10 31.56 -21.37
C LEU A 424 -6.93 32.84 -21.60
N GLU A 425 -6.44 34.00 -21.17
CA GLU A 425 -7.23 35.24 -21.07
C GLU A 425 -7.50 35.94 -22.41
N ARG A 426 -6.66 35.71 -23.43
CA ARG A 426 -6.77 36.42 -24.72
C ARG A 426 -7.76 35.80 -25.72
N TYR A 427 -8.31 34.61 -25.45
CA TYR A 427 -9.08 33.81 -26.44
C TYR A 427 -10.36 33.14 -25.88
N SER A 428 -10.96 33.69 -24.82
CA SER A 428 -12.03 33.04 -24.04
C SER A 428 -13.28 32.61 -24.84
N PHE A 429 -13.57 33.26 -25.97
CA PHE A 429 -14.71 32.91 -26.84
C PHE A 429 -14.38 31.90 -27.97
N GLU A 430 -13.10 31.60 -28.23
CA GLU A 430 -12.63 30.71 -29.31
C GLU A 430 -11.80 29.50 -28.81
N SER A 431 -11.78 29.27 -27.50
CA SER A 431 -10.98 28.19 -26.92
C SER A 431 -11.70 26.83 -27.03
N TYR A 432 -11.34 26.05 -28.05
CA TYR A 432 -11.57 24.61 -28.10
C TYR A 432 -10.24 23.88 -27.84
N ARG A 433 -10.14 23.25 -26.67
CA ARG A 433 -8.94 22.58 -26.16
C ARG A 433 -9.12 21.07 -26.17
N LEU A 434 -8.02 20.36 -25.92
CA LEU A 434 -8.04 18.90 -25.81
C LEU A 434 -9.03 18.43 -24.73
N LYS A 435 -9.10 19.12 -23.59
CA LYS A 435 -10.05 18.78 -22.50
C LYS A 435 -11.51 18.84 -22.95
N ASP A 436 -11.88 19.79 -23.80
CA ASP A 436 -13.26 19.93 -24.30
C ASP A 436 -13.63 18.75 -25.20
N PHE A 437 -12.73 18.39 -26.12
CA PHE A 437 -12.88 17.22 -26.97
C PHE A 437 -12.96 15.93 -26.15
N GLN A 438 -12.09 15.78 -25.15
CA GLN A 438 -12.07 14.62 -24.27
C GLN A 438 -13.40 14.46 -23.51
N ASN A 439 -13.91 15.55 -22.94
CA ASN A 439 -15.21 15.55 -22.26
C ASN A 439 -16.35 15.17 -23.21
N LYS A 440 -16.32 15.65 -24.46
CA LYS A 440 -17.33 15.32 -25.48
C LYS A 440 -17.36 13.81 -25.77
N ILE A 441 -16.20 13.17 -25.91
CA ILE A 441 -16.09 11.72 -26.12
C ILE A 441 -16.57 10.96 -24.88
N SER A 442 -16.18 11.39 -23.68
CA SER A 442 -16.55 10.70 -22.44
C SER A 442 -18.04 10.80 -22.11
N ASN A 443 -18.67 11.94 -22.43
CA ASN A 443 -20.11 12.14 -22.26
C ASN A 443 -20.93 11.29 -23.24
N ALA A 444 -20.41 11.01 -24.44
CA ALA A 444 -21.05 10.08 -25.36
C ALA A 444 -20.99 8.63 -24.85
N GLY A 445 -19.87 8.26 -24.21
CA GLY A 445 -19.69 6.97 -23.56
C GLY A 445 -19.56 5.78 -24.53
N PRO A 446 -19.29 4.57 -24.00
CA PRO A 446 -19.04 3.39 -24.83
C PRO A 446 -20.26 2.95 -25.64
N ALA A 447 -21.47 3.08 -25.09
CA ALA A 447 -22.71 2.65 -25.74
C ALA A 447 -23.03 3.42 -27.03
N TYR A 448 -22.52 4.64 -27.18
CA TYR A 448 -22.66 5.40 -28.42
C TYR A 448 -21.81 4.83 -29.56
N PHE A 449 -20.60 4.36 -29.24
CA PHE A 449 -19.63 3.89 -30.24
C PHE A 449 -19.68 2.38 -30.48
N ASP A 450 -20.01 1.61 -29.44
CA ASP A 450 -20.29 0.17 -29.53
C ASP A 450 -21.62 -0.14 -28.82
N PRO A 451 -22.76 0.10 -29.48
CA PRO A 451 -24.08 -0.19 -28.91
C PRO A 451 -24.29 -1.66 -28.57
N SER A 452 -23.52 -2.54 -29.22
CA SER A 452 -23.62 -4.00 -29.07
C SER A 452 -22.72 -4.57 -27.99
N GLY A 453 -21.71 -3.81 -27.53
CA GLY A 453 -20.67 -4.27 -26.61
C GLY A 453 -19.80 -5.40 -27.16
N THR A 454 -19.82 -5.64 -28.48
CA THR A 454 -19.15 -6.78 -29.11
C THR A 454 -17.67 -6.54 -29.37
N ASN A 455 -17.24 -5.28 -29.49
CA ASN A 455 -15.85 -4.93 -29.78
C ASN A 455 -15.32 -3.86 -28.81
N PRO A 456 -14.89 -4.27 -27.60
CA PRO A 456 -14.27 -3.36 -26.62
C PRO A 456 -13.05 -2.61 -27.18
N TRP A 457 -12.31 -3.22 -28.11
CA TRP A 457 -11.14 -2.59 -28.74
C TRP A 457 -11.49 -1.38 -29.60
N PHE A 458 -12.71 -1.28 -30.11
CA PHE A 458 -13.13 -0.13 -30.92
C PHE A 458 -13.24 1.14 -30.08
N TYR A 459 -13.93 1.08 -28.94
CA TYR A 459 -14.00 2.23 -28.03
C TYR A 459 -12.64 2.52 -27.38
N PHE A 460 -11.83 1.49 -27.11
CA PHE A 460 -10.45 1.67 -26.67
C PHE A 460 -9.60 2.45 -27.69
N LYS A 461 -9.69 2.13 -28.98
CA LYS A 461 -9.05 2.87 -30.09
C LYS A 461 -9.46 4.35 -30.08
N ILE A 462 -10.75 4.64 -29.88
CA ILE A 462 -11.27 6.01 -29.82
C ILE A 462 -10.69 6.76 -28.61
N LEU A 463 -10.64 6.12 -27.44
CA LEU A 463 -10.05 6.73 -26.25
C LEU A 463 -8.57 7.04 -26.43
N LEU A 464 -7.80 6.14 -27.07
CA LEU A 464 -6.40 6.39 -27.42
C LEU A 464 -6.22 7.58 -28.38
N LEU A 465 -7.02 7.66 -29.45
CA LEU A 465 -6.97 8.78 -30.41
C LEU A 465 -7.44 10.10 -29.79
N SER A 466 -8.28 10.05 -28.76
CA SER A 466 -8.66 11.22 -27.95
C SER A 466 -7.67 11.53 -26.82
N LEU A 467 -6.57 10.79 -26.73
CA LEU A 467 -5.49 10.97 -25.74
C LEU A 467 -5.95 10.78 -24.28
N GLN A 468 -6.94 9.91 -24.04
CA GLN A 468 -7.47 9.58 -22.72
C GLN A 468 -6.93 8.23 -22.23
N PHE A 469 -5.61 8.16 -22.02
CA PHE A 469 -4.90 6.92 -21.76
C PHE A 469 -5.39 6.17 -20.51
N GLU A 470 -5.60 6.90 -19.42
CA GLU A 470 -6.01 6.35 -18.12
C GLU A 470 -7.40 5.73 -18.21
N ARG A 471 -8.34 6.43 -18.86
CA ARG A 471 -9.70 5.92 -19.13
C ARG A 471 -9.70 4.74 -20.09
N ALA A 472 -8.81 4.74 -21.08
CA ALA A 472 -8.67 3.63 -22.02
C ALA A 472 -8.29 2.35 -21.27
N ILE A 473 -7.27 2.40 -20.41
CA ILE A 473 -6.81 1.24 -19.64
C ILE A 473 -7.90 0.75 -18.68
N ASP A 474 -8.54 1.66 -17.91
CA ASP A 474 -9.62 1.27 -17.00
C ASP A 474 -10.79 0.59 -17.74
N TYR A 475 -11.17 1.14 -18.91
CA TYR A 475 -12.23 0.55 -19.74
C TYR A 475 -11.88 -0.86 -20.23
N LEU A 476 -10.67 -1.06 -20.75
CA LEU A 476 -10.25 -2.39 -21.23
C LEU A 476 -10.04 -3.38 -20.08
N TYR A 477 -9.54 -2.90 -18.93
CA TYR A 477 -9.34 -3.71 -17.72
C TYR A 477 -10.66 -4.28 -17.15
N LYS A 478 -11.77 -3.56 -17.33
CA LYS A 478 -13.12 -4.05 -16.97
C LYS A 478 -13.55 -5.25 -17.80
N SER A 479 -13.03 -5.42 -19.02
CA SER A 479 -13.27 -6.62 -19.83
C SER A 479 -12.41 -7.79 -19.32
N GLU A 480 -13.05 -8.83 -18.79
CA GLU A 480 -12.35 -10.02 -18.28
C GLU A 480 -11.47 -10.69 -19.35
N LYS A 481 -11.91 -10.71 -20.60
CA LYS A 481 -11.20 -11.34 -21.72
C LYS A 481 -9.88 -10.66 -22.08
N PHE A 482 -9.81 -9.33 -21.96
CA PHE A 482 -8.69 -8.52 -22.45
C PHE A 482 -7.91 -7.83 -21.32
N ARG A 483 -8.12 -8.27 -20.07
CA ARG A 483 -7.49 -7.64 -18.91
C ARG A 483 -5.98 -7.82 -18.91
N LEU A 484 -5.49 -8.96 -19.38
CA LEU A 484 -4.04 -9.21 -19.53
C LEU A 484 -3.42 -8.16 -20.45
N GLU A 485 -4.03 -7.94 -21.61
CA GLU A 485 -3.61 -6.94 -22.58
C GLU A 485 -3.71 -5.53 -22.00
N ALA A 486 -4.77 -5.21 -21.26
CA ALA A 486 -4.93 -3.91 -20.59
C ALA A 486 -3.77 -3.59 -19.63
N VAL A 487 -3.34 -4.57 -18.83
CA VAL A 487 -2.18 -4.40 -17.92
C VAL A 487 -0.91 -4.11 -18.70
N HIS A 488 -0.61 -4.89 -19.76
CA HIS A 488 0.62 -4.73 -20.54
C HIS A 488 0.60 -3.46 -21.41
N PHE A 489 -0.56 -3.05 -21.92
CA PHE A 489 -0.73 -1.76 -22.58
C PHE A 489 -0.49 -0.62 -21.59
N GLY A 490 -1.00 -0.75 -20.35
CA GLY A 490 -0.73 0.19 -19.27
C GLY A 490 0.76 0.28 -18.91
N ILE A 491 1.46 -0.85 -18.83
CA ILE A 491 2.92 -0.89 -18.63
C ILE A 491 3.65 -0.18 -19.76
N ALA A 492 3.28 -0.43 -21.02
CA ALA A 492 3.89 0.22 -22.16
C ALA A 492 3.69 1.75 -22.13
N LEU A 493 2.47 2.22 -21.89
CA LEU A 493 2.20 3.66 -21.78
C LEU A 493 2.89 4.29 -20.57
N GLY A 494 3.01 3.55 -19.46
CA GLY A 494 3.75 3.98 -18.26
C GLY A 494 5.25 4.11 -18.52
N TYR A 495 5.85 3.16 -19.24
CA TYR A 495 7.27 3.21 -19.63
C TYR A 495 7.62 4.46 -20.45
N TYR A 496 6.71 4.87 -21.36
CA TYR A 496 6.89 6.08 -22.16
C TYR A 496 6.45 7.38 -21.46
N GLY A 497 5.91 7.33 -20.24
CA GLY A 497 5.48 8.53 -19.50
C GLY A 497 4.18 9.16 -19.99
N LEU A 498 3.31 8.36 -20.59
CA LEU A 498 2.01 8.82 -21.09
C LEU A 498 0.91 8.75 -20.01
N LEU A 499 1.07 7.93 -18.96
CA LEU A 499 0.11 7.84 -17.87
C LEU A 499 0.43 8.78 -16.71
N CYS A 500 -0.61 9.43 -16.21
CA CYS A 500 -0.56 10.27 -15.02
C CYS A 500 -0.96 9.48 -13.77
N ILE A 501 -0.15 9.60 -12.71
CA ILE A 501 -0.37 8.95 -11.40
C ILE A 501 -1.00 9.94 -10.43
N PRO A 502 -1.90 9.49 -9.53
CA PRO A 502 -2.41 10.29 -8.42
C PRO A 502 -1.32 11.07 -7.68
N LYS A 503 -1.59 12.33 -7.32
CA LYS A 503 -0.64 13.14 -6.51
C LYS A 503 -0.31 12.50 -5.16
N GLU A 504 -1.29 11.79 -4.56
CA GLU A 504 -1.14 11.09 -3.29
C GLU A 504 -1.43 9.59 -3.48
N PRO A 505 -0.49 8.80 -4.04
CA PRO A 505 -0.74 7.40 -4.37
C PRO A 505 -0.98 6.53 -3.13
N LEU A 506 -0.47 6.93 -1.97
CA LEU A 506 -0.67 6.25 -0.68
C LEU A 506 -2.12 6.30 -0.17
N ASN A 507 -2.89 7.34 -0.53
CA ASN A 507 -4.24 7.58 0.00
C ASN A 507 -5.35 6.96 -0.88
N HIS A 508 -5.07 6.70 -2.16
CA HIS A 508 -6.08 6.34 -3.17
C HIS A 508 -6.11 4.84 -3.49
N SER A 509 -6.13 3.98 -2.47
CA SER A 509 -5.94 2.52 -2.65
C SER A 509 -7.10 1.77 -3.32
N LEU A 510 -8.29 2.37 -3.43
CA LEU A 510 -9.53 1.67 -3.80
C LEU A 510 -9.78 1.56 -5.31
N GLU A 511 -9.56 2.63 -6.06
CA GLU A 511 -9.99 2.72 -7.45
C GLU A 511 -8.80 2.68 -8.41
N LEU A 512 -8.92 1.89 -9.48
CA LEU A 512 -7.92 1.86 -10.55
C LEU A 512 -7.84 3.23 -11.26
N LEU A 513 -9.00 3.87 -11.43
CA LEU A 513 -9.14 5.19 -12.02
C LEU A 513 -9.54 6.19 -10.93
N VAL A 514 -8.72 7.22 -10.72
CA VAL A 514 -8.95 8.25 -9.70
C VAL A 514 -9.28 9.56 -10.38
N THR A 515 -10.38 10.19 -9.98
CA THR A 515 -10.72 11.55 -10.42
C THR A 515 -10.36 12.53 -9.31
N GLU A 516 -9.39 13.40 -9.56
CA GLU A 516 -9.01 14.44 -8.60
C GLU A 516 -10.05 15.58 -8.56
N VAL A 517 -9.96 16.41 -7.51
CA VAL A 517 -10.82 17.59 -7.30
C VAL A 517 -10.81 18.54 -8.51
N ASP A 518 -9.69 18.61 -9.23
CA ASP A 518 -9.53 19.44 -10.45
C ASP A 518 -10.27 18.86 -11.69
N GLY A 519 -10.99 17.74 -11.51
CA GLY A 519 -11.63 16.96 -12.58
C GLY A 519 -10.64 16.24 -13.50
N SER A 520 -9.36 16.15 -13.10
CA SER A 520 -8.32 15.44 -13.83
C SER A 520 -8.33 13.96 -13.45
N VAL A 521 -8.27 13.11 -14.47
CA VAL A 521 -8.36 11.67 -14.32
C VAL A 521 -6.96 11.08 -14.34
N ARG A 522 -6.66 10.20 -13.37
CA ARG A 522 -5.36 9.57 -13.18
C ARG A 522 -5.53 8.07 -12.97
N LEU A 523 -4.49 7.30 -13.28
CA LEU A 523 -4.49 5.85 -13.12
C LEU A 523 -3.62 5.46 -11.92
N ASN A 524 -4.17 4.68 -10.99
CA ASN A 524 -3.37 4.10 -9.92
C ASN A 524 -2.52 2.94 -10.46
N PHE A 525 -1.37 3.28 -11.04
CA PHE A 525 -0.44 2.32 -11.64
C PHE A 525 0.08 1.29 -10.63
N SER A 526 0.33 1.72 -9.38
CA SER A 526 0.78 0.81 -8.32
C SER A 526 -0.25 -0.28 -8.02
N ARG A 527 -1.55 0.06 -8.05
CA ARG A 527 -2.65 -0.88 -7.86
C ARG A 527 -2.81 -1.79 -9.07
N LEU A 528 -2.73 -1.27 -10.30
CA LEU A 528 -2.79 -2.09 -11.52
C LEU A 528 -1.77 -3.25 -11.46
N ILE A 529 -0.53 -2.92 -11.08
CA ILE A 529 0.56 -3.88 -10.96
C ILE A 529 0.34 -4.82 -9.77
N SER A 530 -0.02 -4.31 -8.59
CA SER A 530 -0.20 -5.15 -7.40
C SER A 530 -1.37 -6.13 -7.56
N GLN A 531 -2.46 -5.72 -8.21
CA GLN A 531 -3.58 -6.60 -8.60
C GLN A 531 -3.12 -7.71 -9.54
N PHE A 532 -2.29 -7.37 -10.53
CA PHE A 532 -1.80 -8.34 -11.49
C PHE A 532 -0.85 -9.35 -10.85
N VAL A 533 0.05 -8.90 -9.98
CA VAL A 533 1.03 -9.76 -9.27
C VAL A 533 0.36 -10.80 -8.38
N ARG A 534 -0.83 -10.52 -7.83
CA ARG A 534 -1.60 -11.51 -7.04
C ARG A 534 -2.01 -12.75 -7.82
N LEU A 535 -1.99 -12.72 -9.16
CA LEU A 535 -2.27 -13.89 -10.00
C LEU A 535 -1.18 -14.95 -9.92
N PHE A 536 0.06 -14.53 -9.68
CA PHE A 536 1.19 -15.42 -9.44
C PHE A 536 0.97 -16.07 -8.06
N VAL A 537 0.47 -17.31 -8.04
CA VAL A 537 0.19 -18.11 -6.82
C VAL A 537 1.50 -18.66 -6.23
N SER A 538 1.63 -18.60 -4.90
CA SER A 538 2.46 -19.30 -3.89
C SER A 538 3.89 -19.77 -4.19
N ASP A 539 4.22 -20.18 -5.42
CA ASP A 539 5.58 -20.49 -5.82
C ASP A 539 6.30 -19.15 -6.04
N ALA A 540 7.43 -18.95 -5.36
CA ALA A 540 8.20 -17.71 -5.41
C ALA A 540 8.75 -17.47 -6.82
N SER A 541 7.90 -16.93 -7.70
CA SER A 541 8.28 -16.62 -9.06
C SER A 541 8.99 -15.26 -9.08
N ASP A 542 10.26 -15.27 -9.47
CA ASP A 542 11.03 -14.05 -9.73
C ASP A 542 10.33 -13.15 -10.76
N ASP A 543 9.48 -13.71 -11.63
CA ASP A 543 8.70 -12.95 -12.61
C ASP A 543 7.76 -11.94 -11.95
N ALA A 544 7.12 -12.27 -10.84
CA ALA A 544 6.22 -11.36 -10.14
C ALA A 544 6.97 -10.14 -9.58
N LEU A 545 8.20 -10.34 -9.11
CA LEU A 545 9.06 -9.24 -8.68
C LEU A 545 9.43 -8.32 -9.84
N GLN A 546 9.62 -8.87 -11.05
CA GLN A 546 9.88 -8.06 -12.25
C GLN A 546 8.76 -7.07 -12.52
N TYR A 547 7.50 -7.45 -12.28
CA TYR A 547 6.37 -6.53 -12.38
C TYR A 547 6.39 -5.47 -11.28
N LEU A 548 6.70 -5.84 -10.03
CA LEU A 548 6.78 -4.87 -8.92
C LEU A 548 7.87 -3.82 -9.15
N TYR A 549 9.00 -4.18 -9.76
CA TYR A 549 10.05 -3.21 -10.14
C TYR A 549 9.60 -2.17 -11.17
N LEU A 550 8.45 -2.36 -11.84
CA LEU A 550 7.90 -1.36 -12.76
C LEU A 550 7.27 -0.17 -12.01
N ILE A 551 6.92 -0.33 -10.73
CA ILE A 551 6.37 0.77 -9.92
C ILE A 551 7.34 1.95 -9.86
N THR A 552 8.65 1.69 -9.91
CA THR A 552 9.71 2.71 -9.93
C THR A 552 9.99 3.32 -11.30
N LEU A 553 9.20 3.01 -12.34
CA LEU A 553 9.18 3.82 -13.56
C LEU A 553 8.86 5.30 -13.25
N TYR A 554 8.18 5.53 -12.13
CA TYR A 554 7.86 6.84 -11.59
C TYR A 554 8.65 7.07 -10.30
N PRO A 555 9.81 7.75 -10.37
CA PRO A 555 10.72 7.91 -9.24
C PRO A 555 10.24 9.00 -8.27
N THR A 556 9.11 8.76 -7.61
CA THR A 556 8.65 9.56 -6.46
C THR A 556 8.91 8.81 -5.17
N GLU A 557 9.16 9.52 -4.09
CA GLU A 557 9.39 8.92 -2.78
C GLU A 557 8.24 7.97 -2.39
N ASP A 558 6.99 8.43 -2.52
CA ASP A 558 5.80 7.61 -2.26
C ASP A 558 5.74 6.32 -3.08
N MET A 559 6.02 6.39 -4.38
CA MET A 559 6.01 5.20 -5.24
C MET A 559 7.15 4.23 -4.90
N THR A 560 8.31 4.73 -4.45
CA THR A 560 9.40 3.85 -3.99
C THR A 560 9.05 3.17 -2.67
N ILE A 561 8.37 3.86 -1.76
CA ILE A 561 7.86 3.28 -0.50
C ILE A 561 6.82 2.20 -0.81
N LEU A 562 5.85 2.50 -1.68
CA LEU A 562 4.85 1.53 -2.13
C LEU A 562 5.47 0.31 -2.81
N CYS A 563 6.46 0.50 -3.68
CA CYS A 563 7.19 -0.59 -4.32
C CYS A 563 7.80 -1.53 -3.28
N ARG A 564 8.52 -0.98 -2.30
CA ARG A 564 9.14 -1.76 -1.21
C ARG A 564 8.07 -2.48 -0.39
N GLU A 565 7.01 -1.80 0.01
CA GLU A 565 5.93 -2.39 0.80
C GLU A 565 5.26 -3.56 0.08
N TYR A 566 4.99 -3.43 -1.23
CA TYR A 566 4.42 -4.52 -2.03
C TYR A 566 5.38 -5.70 -2.19
N ILE A 567 6.68 -5.45 -2.39
CA ILE A 567 7.69 -6.52 -2.44
C ILE A 567 7.72 -7.27 -1.11
N ILE A 568 7.78 -6.55 0.02
CA ILE A 568 7.75 -7.12 1.37
C ILE A 568 6.49 -7.99 1.55
N ASN A 569 5.32 -7.44 1.23
CA ASN A 569 4.04 -8.14 1.36
C ASN A 569 3.92 -9.35 0.44
N TYR A 570 4.54 -9.31 -0.74
CA TYR A 570 4.59 -10.45 -1.65
C TYR A 570 5.47 -11.55 -1.10
N ILE A 571 6.69 -11.22 -0.65
CA ILE A 571 7.65 -12.20 -0.14
C ILE A 571 7.12 -12.93 1.10
N VAL A 572 6.50 -12.22 2.04
CA VAL A 572 5.93 -12.83 3.27
C VAL A 572 4.83 -13.88 2.96
N ARG A 573 4.17 -13.75 1.80
CA ARG A 573 3.14 -14.69 1.33
C ARG A 573 3.72 -15.91 0.61
N CYS A 574 4.92 -15.80 0.04
CA CYS A 574 5.58 -16.90 -0.67
C CYS A 574 6.09 -17.96 0.32
N SER A 575 6.00 -19.24 -0.08
CA SER A 575 6.60 -20.35 0.68
C SER A 575 8.11 -20.46 0.45
N GLU A 576 8.57 -20.21 -0.78
CA GLU A 576 9.99 -20.36 -1.19
C GLU A 576 10.74 -19.02 -1.30
N TYR A 577 10.68 -18.16 -0.28
CA TYR A 577 11.32 -16.84 -0.32
C TYR A 577 12.87 -16.85 -0.29
N LYS A 578 13.47 -17.98 0.11
CA LYS A 578 14.92 -18.12 0.31
C LYS A 578 15.74 -17.91 -0.96
N GLN A 579 15.20 -18.26 -2.13
CA GLN A 579 15.87 -18.00 -3.42
C GLN A 579 15.82 -16.50 -3.79
N THR A 580 14.71 -15.84 -3.45
CA THR A 580 14.49 -14.42 -3.74
C THR A 580 15.36 -13.51 -2.88
N ILE A 581 15.38 -13.73 -1.56
CA ILE A 581 16.11 -12.87 -0.61
C ILE A 581 17.58 -13.30 -0.48
N GLY A 582 17.85 -14.61 -0.57
CA GLY A 582 19.12 -15.22 -0.24
C GLY A 582 18.98 -16.17 0.94
N TYR A 583 20.00 -17.00 1.15
CA TYR A 583 20.08 -17.92 2.28
C TYR A 583 21.53 -18.07 2.75
N ILE A 584 21.70 -18.47 4.01
CA ILE A 584 23.00 -18.81 4.57
C ILE A 584 23.22 -20.30 4.33
N ASP A 585 24.34 -20.66 3.69
CA ASP A 585 24.73 -22.07 3.59
C ASP A 585 25.33 -22.53 4.93
N ASN A 586 24.58 -23.34 5.67
CA ASN A 586 24.96 -23.90 6.96
C ASN A 586 26.30 -24.66 6.96
N LYS A 587 26.81 -25.06 5.79
CA LYS A 587 28.09 -25.78 5.68
C LYS A 587 29.31 -24.87 5.50
N GLN A 588 29.12 -23.67 4.94
CA GLN A 588 30.21 -22.75 4.58
C GLN A 588 30.13 -21.41 5.33
N GLY A 589 29.00 -21.11 5.98
CA GLY A 589 28.76 -19.82 6.64
C GLY A 589 28.67 -18.64 5.66
N ALA A 590 28.70 -18.90 4.36
CA ALA A 590 28.64 -17.88 3.32
C ALA A 590 27.19 -17.51 3.00
N VAL A 591 26.93 -16.20 2.92
CA VAL A 591 25.64 -15.65 2.46
C VAL A 591 25.57 -15.81 0.95
N GLN A 592 24.59 -16.58 0.46
CA GLN A 592 24.27 -16.63 -0.97
C GLN A 592 23.28 -15.49 -1.29
N PRO A 593 23.64 -14.56 -2.19
CA PRO A 593 22.78 -13.43 -2.52
C PRO A 593 21.54 -13.89 -3.27
N GLY A 594 20.39 -13.33 -2.92
CA GLY A 594 19.12 -13.61 -3.60
C GLY A 594 18.97 -12.89 -4.94
N SER A 595 18.00 -13.33 -5.75
CA SER A 595 17.66 -12.72 -7.04
C SER A 595 17.38 -11.21 -6.94
N ILE A 596 16.81 -10.74 -5.81
CA ILE A 596 16.48 -9.32 -5.60
C ILE A 596 17.71 -8.40 -5.55
N GLU A 597 18.86 -8.93 -5.14
CA GLU A 597 20.08 -8.12 -5.00
C GLU A 597 20.57 -7.56 -6.33
N GLN A 598 20.33 -8.28 -7.42
CA GLN A 598 20.67 -7.85 -8.78
C GLN A 598 19.87 -6.60 -9.19
N TYR A 599 18.68 -6.41 -8.59
CA TYR A 599 17.74 -5.36 -8.94
C TYR A 599 17.67 -4.22 -7.91
N LYS A 600 18.61 -4.15 -6.94
CA LYS A 600 18.72 -3.03 -5.97
C LYS A 600 18.54 -1.64 -6.59
N PRO A 601 19.18 -1.30 -7.75
CA PRO A 601 19.01 0.02 -8.38
C PRO A 601 17.57 0.31 -8.80
N LEU A 602 16.80 -0.72 -9.19
CA LEU A 602 15.39 -0.55 -9.58
C LEU A 602 14.46 -0.34 -8.39
N ILE A 603 14.90 -0.57 -7.15
CA ILE A 603 14.13 -0.35 -5.91
C ILE A 603 14.56 0.97 -5.24
N ALA A 604 15.28 1.84 -5.97
CA ALA A 604 15.87 3.07 -5.48
C ALA A 604 16.81 2.83 -4.28
N ILE A 605 17.60 1.75 -4.33
CA ILE A 605 18.65 1.45 -3.35
C ILE A 605 19.97 1.40 -4.10
N ASP A 606 20.98 2.10 -3.58
CA ASP A 606 22.31 2.08 -4.18
C ASP A 606 22.89 0.66 -4.21
N ARG A 607 23.52 0.31 -5.33
CA ARG A 607 24.08 -1.03 -5.56
C ARG A 607 25.04 -1.49 -4.46
N TYR A 608 25.77 -0.54 -3.86
CA TYR A 608 26.80 -0.79 -2.86
C TYR A 608 26.31 -0.65 -1.41
N ASN A 609 25.09 -0.15 -1.18
CA ASN A 609 24.61 0.18 0.16
C ASN A 609 23.76 -0.95 0.76
N ASN A 610 24.46 -1.98 1.26
CA ASN A 610 23.82 -3.15 1.88
C ASN A 610 23.07 -2.81 3.17
N GLU A 611 23.50 -1.80 3.93
CA GLU A 611 22.83 -1.39 5.17
C GLU A 611 21.45 -0.79 4.93
N THR A 612 21.30 0.01 3.87
CA THR A 612 19.99 0.54 3.48
C THR A 612 19.07 -0.56 2.97
N TYR A 613 19.62 -1.55 2.26
CA TYR A 613 18.86 -2.73 1.83
C TYR A 613 18.34 -3.54 3.02
N LYS A 614 19.19 -3.80 4.03
CA LYS A 614 18.78 -4.47 5.28
C LYS A 614 17.63 -3.70 5.93
N LYS A 615 17.81 -2.40 6.22
CA LYS A 615 16.83 -1.52 6.88
C LYS A 615 15.51 -1.39 6.15
N ALA A 616 15.55 -1.24 4.83
CA ALA A 616 14.36 -0.96 4.04
C ALA A 616 13.57 -2.21 3.64
N ILE A 617 14.20 -3.39 3.57
CA ILE A 617 13.58 -4.61 3.05
C ILE A 617 13.64 -5.75 4.07
N LEU A 618 14.83 -6.16 4.52
CA LEU A 618 14.98 -7.37 5.35
C LEU A 618 14.37 -7.23 6.74
N TYR A 619 14.64 -6.14 7.46
CA TYR A 619 14.07 -5.91 8.79
C TYR A 619 12.52 -5.88 8.76
N PRO A 620 11.86 -5.12 7.86
CA PRO A 620 10.41 -5.17 7.72
C PRO A 620 9.85 -6.56 7.38
N ILE A 621 10.57 -7.36 6.58
CA ILE A 621 10.17 -8.74 6.27
C ILE A 621 10.21 -9.60 7.53
N ALA A 622 11.29 -9.53 8.30
CA ALA A 622 11.44 -10.28 9.55
C ALA A 622 10.34 -9.91 10.56
N GLN A 623 10.06 -8.61 10.73
CA GLN A 623 8.97 -8.13 11.59
C GLN A 623 7.60 -8.64 11.13
N LYS A 624 7.31 -8.65 9.83
CA LYS A 624 6.05 -9.19 9.31
C LYS A 624 5.94 -10.70 9.47
N PHE A 625 7.04 -11.45 9.35
CA PHE A 625 7.05 -12.88 9.68
C PHE A 625 6.78 -13.12 11.16
N GLN A 626 7.36 -12.32 12.06
CA GLN A 626 7.09 -12.37 13.49
C GLN A 626 5.61 -12.07 13.80
N HIS A 627 5.03 -11.01 13.21
CA HIS A 627 3.60 -10.72 13.35
C HIS A 627 2.68 -11.80 12.78
N ALA A 628 3.14 -12.53 11.75
CA ALA A 628 2.42 -13.66 11.18
C ALA A 628 2.59 -14.98 11.99
N GLY A 629 3.40 -14.98 13.06
CA GLY A 629 3.70 -16.16 13.87
C GLY A 629 4.63 -17.18 13.19
N LYS A 630 5.32 -16.79 12.11
CA LYS A 630 6.31 -17.61 11.40
C LYS A 630 7.72 -17.32 11.93
N TYR A 631 8.00 -17.76 13.15
CA TYR A 631 9.26 -17.42 13.84
C TYR A 631 10.51 -18.02 13.15
N GLU A 632 10.42 -19.23 12.59
CA GLU A 632 11.55 -19.87 11.88
C GLU A 632 12.01 -19.03 10.68
N ASP A 633 11.04 -18.51 9.92
CA ASP A 633 11.31 -17.66 8.78
C ASP A 633 11.86 -16.30 9.21
N ALA A 634 11.31 -15.70 10.28
CA ALA A 634 11.82 -14.45 10.84
C ALA A 634 13.29 -14.56 11.26
N ILE A 635 13.64 -15.65 11.95
CA ILE A 635 15.02 -15.93 12.40
C ILE A 635 15.96 -16.04 11.21
N SER A 636 15.58 -16.80 10.17
CA SER A 636 16.41 -16.93 8.98
C SER A 636 16.72 -15.58 8.30
N VAL A 637 15.78 -14.63 8.36
CA VAL A 637 15.96 -13.28 7.79
C VAL A 637 16.83 -12.40 8.69
N TYR A 638 16.71 -12.51 10.01
CA TYR A 638 17.61 -11.83 10.95
C TYR A 638 19.05 -12.34 10.85
N GLU A 639 19.23 -13.67 10.73
CA GLU A 639 20.54 -14.28 10.46
C GLU A 639 21.14 -13.74 9.15
N LEU A 640 20.35 -13.60 8.09
CA LEU A 640 20.77 -13.00 6.82
C LEU A 640 21.21 -11.53 6.96
N CYS A 641 20.65 -10.78 7.92
CA CYS A 641 21.08 -9.42 8.22
C CYS A 641 22.41 -9.35 8.97
N GLY A 642 22.82 -10.47 9.61
CA GLY A 642 23.92 -10.54 10.57
C GLY A 642 23.51 -10.17 12.01
N GLU A 643 22.21 -10.05 12.29
CA GLU A 643 21.67 -9.63 13.60
C GLU A 643 21.22 -10.85 14.41
N TYR A 644 22.19 -11.58 14.94
CA TYR A 644 21.94 -12.82 15.69
C TYR A 644 21.30 -12.57 17.07
N THR A 645 21.53 -11.40 17.66
CA THR A 645 20.93 -10.99 18.93
C THR A 645 19.41 -10.85 18.82
N ASP A 646 18.93 -10.21 17.75
CA ASP A 646 17.49 -10.05 17.49
C ASP A 646 16.82 -11.39 17.13
N ALA A 647 17.52 -12.27 16.41
CA ALA A 647 17.07 -13.64 16.18
C ALA A 647 16.84 -14.40 17.50
N LEU A 648 17.76 -14.29 18.46
CA LEU A 648 17.60 -14.90 19.79
C LEU A 648 16.47 -14.26 20.58
N LYS A 649 16.24 -12.94 20.48
CA LYS A 649 15.08 -12.28 21.11
C LYS A 649 13.77 -12.84 20.60
N VAL A 650 13.61 -13.03 19.28
CA VAL A 650 12.42 -13.66 18.69
C VAL A 650 12.22 -15.07 19.27
N LEU A 651 13.28 -15.88 19.29
CA LEU A 651 13.25 -17.21 19.88
C LEU A 651 12.86 -17.20 21.37
N ASN A 652 13.38 -16.25 22.15
CA ASN A 652 13.04 -16.07 23.55
C ASN A 652 11.57 -15.70 23.74
N THR A 653 11.01 -14.84 22.87
CA THR A 653 9.57 -14.50 22.93
C THR A 653 8.67 -15.69 22.61
N GLU A 654 9.07 -16.54 21.66
CA GLU A 654 8.31 -17.75 21.35
C GLU A 654 8.37 -18.78 22.49
N ILE A 655 9.55 -18.96 23.10
CA ILE A 655 9.71 -19.83 24.29
C ILE A 655 8.94 -19.27 25.49
N ASP A 656 8.96 -17.95 25.72
CA ASP A 656 8.15 -17.26 26.74
C ASP A 656 6.65 -17.57 26.53
N SER A 657 6.16 -17.43 25.31
CA SER A 657 4.77 -17.72 24.96
C SER A 657 4.40 -19.20 25.10
N ALA A 658 5.37 -20.11 24.95
CA ALA A 658 5.19 -21.53 25.12
C ALA A 658 5.16 -21.92 26.61
N LEU A 659 5.94 -21.24 27.45
CA LEU A 659 6.02 -21.45 28.90
C LEU A 659 4.83 -20.82 29.67
N ASP A 660 4.24 -19.73 29.17
CA ASP A 660 3.09 -19.05 29.79
C ASP A 660 1.81 -19.89 29.84
N ARG A 661 1.76 -21.01 29.12
CA ARG A 661 0.54 -21.78 28.93
C ARG A 661 0.28 -22.68 30.15
N PRO A 662 -0.90 -22.61 30.79
CA PRO A 662 -1.15 -23.29 32.05
C PRO A 662 -1.09 -24.82 31.90
N VAL A 663 -0.19 -25.42 32.68
CA VAL A 663 -0.04 -26.86 32.84
C VAL A 663 -1.31 -27.38 33.56
N GLY A 664 -2.27 -27.94 32.81
CA GLY A 664 -3.35 -28.77 33.40
C GLY A 664 -4.81 -28.47 33.02
N GLY A 665 -5.12 -27.67 32.00
CA GLY A 665 -6.52 -27.33 31.65
C GLY A 665 -7.06 -27.83 30.30
N SER A 666 -6.22 -28.35 29.40
CA SER A 666 -6.59 -28.59 27.99
C SER A 666 -6.91 -30.04 27.66
N LYS A 667 -7.87 -30.24 26.74
CA LYS A 667 -8.27 -31.56 26.20
C LYS A 667 -7.05 -32.32 25.63
N GLU A 668 -7.02 -33.64 25.78
CA GLU A 668 -5.90 -34.54 25.44
C GLU A 668 -5.34 -34.39 24.00
N HIS A 669 -6.22 -34.15 23.01
CA HIS A 669 -5.82 -33.87 21.62
C HIS A 669 -5.08 -32.54 21.43
N VAL A 670 -5.39 -31.53 22.24
CA VAL A 670 -4.73 -30.22 22.21
C VAL A 670 -3.33 -30.34 22.82
N LEU A 671 -3.18 -31.12 23.89
CA LEU A 671 -1.90 -31.42 24.53
C LEU A 671 -0.93 -32.16 23.59
N LEU A 672 -1.40 -33.13 22.80
CA LEU A 672 -0.54 -33.86 21.85
C LEU A 672 0.00 -32.98 20.72
N LYS A 673 -0.81 -32.06 20.19
CA LYS A 673 -0.36 -31.10 19.17
C LYS A 673 0.63 -30.10 19.78
N GLN A 674 0.38 -29.67 21.02
CA GLN A 674 1.25 -28.76 21.78
C GLN A 674 2.62 -29.38 22.12
N ARG A 675 2.66 -30.67 22.48
CA ARG A 675 3.92 -31.38 22.73
C ARG A 675 4.79 -31.42 21.49
N ARG A 676 4.21 -31.74 20.33
CA ARG A 676 4.95 -31.78 19.06
C ARG A 676 5.53 -30.43 18.67
N THR A 677 4.80 -29.33 18.87
CA THR A 677 5.30 -27.97 18.58
C THR A 677 6.41 -27.55 19.53
N ASN A 678 6.32 -27.95 20.80
CA ASN A 678 7.36 -27.63 21.78
C ASN A 678 8.62 -28.48 21.54
N GLU A 679 8.46 -29.76 21.17
CA GLU A 679 9.58 -30.62 20.76
C GLU A 679 10.28 -30.07 19.51
N SER A 680 9.52 -29.64 18.49
CA SER A 680 10.10 -29.02 17.30
C SER A 680 10.86 -27.73 17.64
N LEU A 681 10.27 -26.86 18.47
CA LEU A 681 10.92 -25.63 18.94
C LEU A 681 12.24 -25.92 19.66
N ILE A 682 12.29 -26.94 20.52
CA ILE A 682 13.54 -27.35 21.21
C ILE A 682 14.57 -27.85 20.22
N THR A 683 14.17 -28.72 19.29
CA THR A 683 15.11 -29.26 18.29
C THR A 683 15.70 -28.14 17.45
N PHE A 684 14.87 -27.20 16.99
CA PHE A 684 15.28 -26.04 16.21
C PHE A 684 16.21 -25.12 17.02
N SER A 685 15.83 -24.76 18.25
CA SER A 685 16.64 -23.91 19.13
C SER A 685 18.02 -24.52 19.42
N ASN A 686 18.08 -25.84 19.65
CA ASN A 686 19.34 -26.56 19.83
C ASN A 686 20.19 -26.56 18.56
N THR A 687 19.58 -26.63 17.37
CA THR A 687 20.31 -26.50 16.10
C THR A 687 20.89 -25.10 15.94
N VAL A 688 20.10 -24.05 16.20
CA VAL A 688 20.56 -22.64 16.14
C VAL A 688 21.71 -22.40 17.12
N LEU A 689 21.57 -22.84 18.38
CA LEU A 689 22.62 -22.73 19.40
C LEU A 689 23.93 -23.42 18.98
N ARG A 690 23.84 -24.64 18.45
CA ARG A 690 25.03 -25.36 17.96
C ARG A 690 25.72 -24.60 16.84
N ASN A 691 24.95 -24.04 15.91
CA ASN A 691 25.50 -23.26 14.81
C ASN A 691 26.18 -21.97 15.30
N TYR A 692 25.59 -21.31 16.30
CA TYR A 692 26.16 -20.08 16.88
C TYR A 692 27.42 -20.37 17.68
N GLU A 693 27.45 -21.44 18.46
CA GLU A 693 28.64 -21.86 19.22
C GLU A 693 29.78 -22.37 18.34
N SER A 694 29.48 -22.96 17.17
CA SER A 694 30.51 -23.42 16.24
C SER A 694 31.19 -22.32 15.43
N ASN A 695 30.55 -21.15 15.29
CA ASN A 695 31.00 -20.08 14.42
C ASN A 695 31.58 -18.90 15.23
N VAL A 696 32.91 -18.78 15.25
CA VAL A 696 33.67 -17.75 16.01
C VAL A 696 33.37 -16.31 15.57
N HIS A 697 32.75 -16.10 14.40
CA HIS A 697 32.43 -14.79 13.84
C HIS A 697 31.03 -14.26 14.21
N ILE A 698 30.26 -14.98 15.02
CA ILE A 698 28.92 -14.57 15.46
C ILE A 698 29.05 -13.78 16.76
N ASP A 699 28.77 -12.49 16.71
CA ASP A 699 28.71 -11.62 17.89
C ASP A 699 27.30 -11.67 18.47
N CYS A 700 27.18 -12.15 19.71
CA CYS A 700 25.92 -12.31 20.43
C CYS A 700 26.08 -11.77 21.84
N ASP A 701 25.12 -10.96 22.29
CA ASP A 701 25.04 -10.54 23.68
C ASP A 701 25.01 -11.75 24.62
N GLU A 702 26.00 -11.86 25.51
CA GLU A 702 26.14 -12.98 26.45
C GLU A 702 24.91 -13.11 27.36
N ASN A 703 24.30 -11.99 27.74
CA ASN A 703 23.10 -11.96 28.58
C ASN A 703 21.90 -12.61 27.87
N ILE A 704 21.64 -12.23 26.61
CA ILE A 704 20.51 -12.76 25.83
C ILE A 704 20.73 -14.26 25.54
N LEU A 705 21.96 -14.66 25.26
CA LEU A 705 22.33 -16.06 25.08
C LEU A 705 22.14 -16.87 26.36
N HIS A 706 22.51 -16.31 27.52
CA HIS A 706 22.27 -16.93 28.82
C HIS A 706 20.78 -17.08 29.11
N THR A 707 19.98 -16.04 28.83
CA THR A 707 18.52 -16.11 28.94
C THR A 707 17.95 -17.19 28.05
N HIS A 708 18.39 -17.27 26.81
CA HIS A 708 17.94 -18.28 25.85
C HIS A 708 18.24 -19.71 26.34
N LYS A 709 19.48 -19.99 26.75
CA LYS A 709 19.89 -21.29 27.30
C LYS A 709 19.07 -21.68 28.53
N THR A 710 18.75 -20.71 29.38
CA THR A 710 17.94 -20.92 30.59
C THR A 710 16.50 -21.26 30.24
N LEU A 711 15.86 -20.46 29.38
CA LEU A 711 14.48 -20.66 28.95
C LEU A 711 14.30 -21.99 28.19
N LEU A 712 15.27 -22.37 27.37
CA LEU A 712 15.28 -23.65 26.67
C LEU A 712 15.31 -24.84 27.63
N LYS A 713 16.13 -24.76 28.69
CA LYS A 713 16.16 -25.80 29.74
C LYS A 713 14.85 -25.86 30.52
N PHE A 714 14.22 -24.71 30.78
CA PHE A 714 12.91 -24.67 31.43
C PHE A 714 11.82 -25.34 30.59
N LEU A 715 11.81 -25.10 29.28
CA LEU A 715 10.87 -25.74 28.36
C LEU A 715 11.15 -27.25 28.20
N GLN A 716 12.42 -27.67 28.17
CA GLN A 716 12.78 -29.10 28.19
C GLN A 716 12.29 -29.77 29.48
N ALA A 717 12.45 -29.11 30.62
CA ALA A 717 12.03 -29.64 31.90
C ALA A 717 10.50 -29.77 32.02
N SER A 718 9.74 -28.79 31.52
CA SER A 718 8.27 -28.83 31.51
C SER A 718 7.73 -29.95 30.61
N LEU A 719 8.35 -30.20 29.45
CA LEU A 719 8.00 -31.35 28.61
C LEU A 719 8.29 -32.70 29.28
N GLN A 720 9.46 -32.85 29.90
CA GLN A 720 9.79 -34.09 30.61
C GLN A 720 8.85 -34.34 31.80
N TYR A 721 8.41 -33.26 32.47
CA TYR A 721 7.42 -33.33 33.54
C TYR A 721 6.07 -33.85 33.01
N GLU A 722 5.61 -33.32 31.89
CA GLU A 722 4.40 -33.76 31.21
C GLU A 722 4.44 -35.22 30.72
N GLN A 723 5.64 -35.71 30.37
CA GLN A 723 5.88 -37.11 29.99
C GLN A 723 5.99 -38.05 31.20
N GLY A 724 6.05 -37.52 32.43
CA GLY A 724 6.16 -38.30 33.67
C GLY A 724 7.60 -38.69 34.05
N ASN A 725 8.61 -38.15 33.38
CA ASN A 725 10.02 -38.42 33.61
C ASN A 725 10.61 -37.48 34.67
N TYR A 726 10.14 -37.60 35.91
CA TYR A 726 10.46 -36.67 36.99
C TYR A 726 11.96 -36.62 37.36
N GLU A 727 12.72 -37.71 37.18
CA GLU A 727 14.17 -37.75 37.48
C GLU A 727 14.94 -36.82 36.53
N GLN A 728 14.64 -36.88 35.23
CA GLN A 728 15.26 -36.05 34.20
C GLN A 728 14.84 -34.58 34.33
N THR A 729 13.58 -34.31 34.70
CA THR A 729 13.11 -32.94 34.98
C THR A 729 13.96 -32.26 36.05
N VAL A 730 14.23 -32.95 37.17
CA VAL A 730 15.04 -32.40 38.27
C VAL A 730 16.49 -32.17 37.83
N GLU A 731 17.07 -33.08 37.07
CA GLU A 731 18.45 -32.96 36.58
C GLU A 731 18.63 -31.79 35.60
N ILE A 732 17.72 -31.64 34.64
CA ILE A 732 17.73 -30.54 33.66
C ILE A 732 17.64 -29.20 34.37
N ILE A 733 16.76 -29.09 35.36
CA ILE A 733 16.58 -27.84 36.08
C ILE A 733 17.80 -27.53 36.95
N LYS A 734 18.42 -28.50 37.62
CA LYS A 734 19.68 -28.28 38.35
C LYS A 734 20.78 -27.74 37.44
N SER A 735 20.84 -28.21 36.20
CA SER A 735 21.80 -27.72 35.22
C SER A 735 21.65 -26.23 34.87
N THR A 736 20.55 -25.56 35.25
CA THR A 736 20.37 -24.11 35.07
C THR A 736 21.13 -23.29 36.10
N TYR A 737 21.61 -23.87 37.21
CA TYR A 737 22.29 -23.20 38.33
C TYR A 737 21.52 -22.03 38.97
N ILE A 738 20.21 -21.92 38.68
CA ILE A 738 19.34 -20.87 39.25
C ILE A 738 18.84 -21.26 40.64
N LEU A 739 18.72 -22.57 40.91
CA LEU A 739 18.22 -23.09 42.17
C LEU A 739 19.36 -23.61 43.06
N PRO A 740 19.22 -23.53 44.39
CA PRO A 740 20.24 -23.98 45.31
C PRO A 740 20.29 -25.51 45.41
N ASP A 741 21.50 -26.07 45.24
CA ASP A 741 21.76 -27.52 45.33
C ASP A 741 21.85 -28.07 46.77
N SER A 742 21.91 -27.19 47.77
CA SER A 742 22.13 -27.60 49.17
C SER A 742 21.44 -26.66 50.16
N THR A 743 21.15 -27.19 51.35
CA THR A 743 20.57 -26.48 52.49
C THR A 743 21.51 -25.44 53.13
N ASN A 744 22.72 -25.24 52.59
CA ASN A 744 23.69 -24.30 53.12
C ASN A 744 23.21 -22.86 52.87
N TYR A 745 23.01 -22.11 53.96
CA TYR A 745 22.47 -20.75 53.94
C TYR A 745 23.27 -19.79 53.03
N SER A 746 24.60 -19.97 52.93
CA SER A 746 25.48 -19.20 52.04
C SER A 746 25.23 -19.48 50.54
N ASN A 747 24.92 -20.72 50.18
CA ASN A 747 24.59 -21.11 48.81
C ASN A 747 23.21 -20.60 48.40
N ILE A 748 22.26 -20.58 49.35
CA ILE A 748 20.92 -20.04 49.14
C ILE A 748 20.97 -18.52 48.94
N GLN A 749 21.75 -17.79 49.76
CA GLN A 749 21.92 -16.34 49.60
C GLN A 749 22.68 -15.96 48.33
N SER A 750 23.73 -16.70 47.97
CA SER A 750 24.46 -16.43 46.71
C SER A 750 23.62 -16.76 45.47
N ALA A 751 22.80 -17.80 45.51
CA ALA A 751 21.81 -18.09 44.45
C ALA A 751 20.75 -16.97 44.36
N ALA A 752 20.24 -16.47 45.49
CA ALA A 752 19.26 -15.38 45.53
C ALA A 752 19.85 -14.05 44.99
N ILE A 753 21.09 -13.72 45.34
CA ILE A 753 21.77 -12.52 44.82
C ILE A 753 22.04 -12.63 43.31
N ARG A 754 22.43 -13.81 42.82
CA ARG A 754 22.60 -14.05 41.37
C ARG A 754 21.28 -13.92 40.63
N PHE A 755 20.20 -14.44 41.22
CA PHE A 755 18.86 -14.31 40.68
C PHE A 755 18.44 -12.84 40.58
N ASP A 756 18.62 -12.04 41.64
CA ASP A 756 18.19 -10.64 41.66
C ASP A 756 19.00 -9.72 40.74
N ASN A 757 20.28 -10.01 40.49
CA ASN A 757 21.18 -9.12 39.72
C ASN A 757 21.32 -9.49 38.24
N HIS A 758 21.27 -10.77 37.87
CA HIS A 758 21.63 -11.24 36.52
C HIS A 758 20.49 -11.88 35.72
N THR A 759 19.28 -12.00 36.30
CA THR A 759 18.14 -12.56 35.56
C THR A 759 17.30 -11.48 34.91
N GLU A 760 17.10 -11.61 33.59
CA GLU A 760 16.12 -10.83 32.83
C GLU A 760 14.69 -11.11 33.31
N TYR A 761 13.81 -10.13 33.14
CA TYR A 761 12.41 -10.19 33.57
C TYR A 761 11.67 -11.47 33.11
N ILE A 762 11.97 -11.94 31.89
CA ILE A 762 11.35 -13.12 31.27
C ILE A 762 11.62 -14.38 32.10
N ILE A 763 12.83 -14.53 32.66
CA ILE A 763 13.19 -15.66 33.54
C ILE A 763 12.42 -15.57 34.85
N ARG A 764 12.29 -14.37 35.43
CA ARG A 764 11.60 -14.14 36.70
C ARG A 764 10.12 -14.45 36.63
N LYS A 765 9.49 -14.20 35.48
CA LYS A 765 8.09 -14.52 35.23
C LYS A 765 7.82 -16.03 35.34
N HIS A 766 8.68 -16.86 34.75
CA HIS A 766 8.49 -18.32 34.69
C HIS A 766 8.96 -19.08 35.92
N ILE A 767 9.84 -18.47 36.74
CA ILE A 767 10.42 -19.15 37.91
C ILE A 767 9.35 -19.75 38.81
N SER A 768 8.23 -19.04 39.00
CA SER A 768 7.16 -19.45 39.90
C SER A 768 6.48 -20.74 39.43
N GLY A 769 6.26 -20.89 38.12
CA GLY A 769 5.70 -22.11 37.53
C GLY A 769 6.68 -23.29 37.63
N ILE A 770 7.96 -23.04 37.38
CA ILE A 770 9.02 -24.05 37.43
C ILE A 770 9.24 -24.55 38.87
N LEU A 771 9.17 -23.67 39.87
CA LEU A 771 9.24 -24.03 41.28
C LEU A 771 8.13 -25.02 41.66
N VAL A 772 6.91 -24.84 41.12
CA VAL A 772 5.81 -25.79 41.31
C VAL A 772 6.11 -27.12 40.64
N ILE A 773 6.56 -27.12 39.38
CA ILE A 773 6.93 -28.33 38.63
C ILE A 773 7.98 -29.15 39.38
N ILE A 774 8.99 -28.49 39.95
CA ILE A 774 10.05 -29.14 40.72
C ILE A 774 9.51 -29.75 42.00
N MET A 775 8.73 -28.99 42.78
CA MET A 775 8.18 -29.49 44.03
C MET A 775 7.21 -30.66 43.80
N GLU A 776 6.40 -30.61 42.74
CA GLU A 776 5.54 -31.74 42.34
C GLU A 776 6.37 -32.93 41.85
N SER A 777 7.45 -32.70 41.10
CA SER A 777 8.37 -33.75 40.66
C SER A 777 9.05 -34.42 41.85
N TYR A 778 9.56 -33.64 42.81
CA TYR A 778 10.12 -34.17 44.05
C TYR A 778 9.10 -34.96 44.87
N HIS A 779 7.85 -34.48 44.97
CA HIS A 779 6.79 -35.21 45.64
C HIS A 779 6.48 -36.55 44.94
N LYS A 780 6.40 -36.59 43.62
CA LYS A 780 6.11 -37.83 42.87
C LYS A 780 7.29 -38.81 42.88
N LEU A 781 8.53 -38.32 42.84
CA LEU A 781 9.72 -39.15 43.05
C LEU A 781 9.74 -39.72 44.45
N TRP A 782 9.44 -38.91 45.46
CA TRP A 782 9.32 -39.36 46.84
C TRP A 782 8.23 -40.44 46.98
N GLN A 783 7.06 -40.27 46.36
CA GLN A 783 6.02 -41.31 46.33
C GLN A 783 6.53 -42.60 45.68
N LYS A 784 7.17 -42.53 44.51
CA LYS A 784 7.74 -43.69 43.81
C LYS A 784 8.74 -44.42 44.70
N TYR A 785 9.71 -43.73 45.28
CA TYR A 785 10.72 -44.35 46.15
C TYR A 785 10.15 -44.85 47.49
N SER A 786 9.06 -44.25 48.00
CA SER A 786 8.36 -44.72 49.20
C SER A 786 7.58 -46.02 48.99
N VAL A 787 7.09 -46.29 47.78
CA VAL A 787 6.34 -47.52 47.44
C VAL A 787 7.28 -48.69 47.15
N TYR A 788 8.46 -48.45 46.56
CA TYR A 788 9.49 -49.48 46.32
C TYR A 788 10.28 -49.89 47.58
N ASN A 789 10.09 -49.20 48.71
CA ASN A 789 10.79 -49.41 49.98
C ASN A 789 10.54 -50.77 50.66
N ALA A 790 9.79 -51.67 50.02
CA ALA A 790 9.56 -53.01 50.58
C ALA A 790 10.81 -53.92 50.53
N ASN A 791 11.80 -53.71 49.62
CA ASN A 791 12.83 -54.75 49.36
C ASN A 791 14.32 -54.31 49.15
N LEU A 792 14.70 -53.02 49.08
CA LEU A 792 16.11 -52.60 48.88
C LEU A 792 16.48 -51.36 49.73
N HIS A 793 17.22 -51.52 50.83
CA HIS A 793 17.19 -50.55 51.94
C HIS A 793 18.18 -49.38 51.91
N THR A 794 19.37 -49.45 51.31
CA THR A 794 20.41 -48.42 51.56
C THR A 794 20.48 -47.29 50.52
N ILE A 795 20.33 -47.62 49.23
CA ILE A 795 20.45 -46.64 48.12
C ILE A 795 19.21 -45.75 48.05
N TYR A 796 18.02 -46.34 48.24
CA TYR A 796 16.76 -45.61 48.21
C TYR A 796 16.59 -44.68 49.42
N GLN A 797 17.10 -45.04 50.60
CA GLN A 797 17.14 -44.15 51.76
C GLN A 797 18.02 -42.92 51.53
N ALA A 798 19.21 -43.09 50.93
CA ALA A 798 20.09 -41.97 50.60
C ALA A 798 19.44 -41.00 49.61
N ASN A 799 18.74 -41.51 48.59
CA ASN A 799 18.03 -40.70 47.61
C ASN A 799 16.82 -39.95 48.21
N ILE A 800 16.10 -40.58 49.14
CA ILE A 800 14.98 -39.93 49.85
C ILE A 800 15.48 -38.78 50.73
N ILE A 801 16.59 -38.98 51.46
CA ILE A 801 17.21 -37.93 52.28
C ILE A 801 17.65 -36.76 51.39
N LYS A 802 18.28 -37.06 50.24
CA LYS A 802 18.72 -36.06 49.27
C LYS A 802 17.56 -35.25 48.69
N ILE A 803 16.49 -35.91 48.24
CA ILE A 803 15.26 -35.25 47.74
C ILE A 803 14.63 -34.35 48.81
N LYS A 804 14.59 -34.82 50.07
CA LYS A 804 14.04 -34.06 51.18
C LYS A 804 14.88 -32.83 51.53
N SER A 805 16.21 -32.96 51.53
CA SER A 805 17.11 -31.81 51.76
C SER A 805 16.98 -30.78 50.64
N GLU A 806 16.90 -31.22 49.39
CA GLU A 806 16.79 -30.33 48.23
C GLU A 806 15.43 -29.61 48.20
N ALA A 807 14.32 -30.33 48.44
CA ALA A 807 13.00 -29.71 48.55
C ALA A 807 12.92 -28.69 49.70
N SER A 808 13.58 -28.96 50.84
CA SER A 808 13.64 -28.04 51.98
C SER A 808 14.48 -26.78 51.72
N ALA A 809 15.39 -26.80 50.73
CA ALA A 809 16.21 -25.64 50.35
C ALA A 809 15.46 -24.63 49.46
N ILE A 810 14.34 -25.03 48.84
CA ILE A 810 13.54 -24.20 47.94
C ILE A 810 12.75 -23.12 48.70
N LEU A 811 12.17 -23.45 49.86
CA LEU A 811 11.38 -22.50 50.65
C LEU A 811 12.21 -21.31 51.17
N PRO A 812 13.40 -21.54 51.80
CA PRO A 812 14.27 -20.45 52.23
C PRO A 812 14.77 -19.59 51.06
N PHE A 813 14.99 -20.20 49.89
CA PHE A 813 15.33 -19.49 48.67
C PHE A 813 14.21 -18.56 48.19
N VAL A 814 12.98 -19.06 48.11
CA VAL A 814 11.78 -18.26 47.79
C VAL A 814 11.62 -17.07 48.74
N SER A 815 11.91 -17.25 50.04
CA SER A 815 11.86 -16.16 51.03
C SER A 815 13.02 -15.16 50.95
N SER A 816 14.13 -15.53 50.30
CA SER A 816 15.34 -14.71 50.21
C SER A 816 15.41 -13.84 48.94
N ILE A 817 14.54 -14.10 47.95
CA ILE A 817 14.46 -13.36 46.69
C ILE A 817 13.65 -12.07 46.88
N LYS A 818 14.07 -10.95 46.26
CA LYS A 818 13.34 -9.67 46.32
C LYS A 818 12.11 -9.59 45.41
N PHE A 819 11.99 -10.50 44.45
CA PHE A 819 10.88 -10.60 43.51
C PHE A 819 9.62 -11.19 44.17
N GLU A 820 8.47 -10.54 44.01
CA GLU A 820 7.19 -10.99 44.57
C GLU A 820 6.66 -12.22 43.82
N ILE A 821 6.85 -13.41 44.41
CA ILE A 821 6.19 -14.63 43.95
C ILE A 821 4.71 -14.59 44.37
N PRO A 822 3.75 -14.90 43.49
CA PRO A 822 2.33 -14.90 43.83
C PRO A 822 2.02 -15.74 45.08
N ALA A 823 1.23 -15.18 46.01
CA ALA A 823 0.90 -15.82 47.28
C ALA A 823 0.30 -17.23 47.14
N ASP A 824 -0.49 -17.46 46.09
CA ASP A 824 -1.11 -18.76 45.79
C ASP A 824 -0.06 -19.86 45.51
N ILE A 825 1.07 -19.49 44.91
CA ILE A 825 2.16 -20.41 44.60
C ILE A 825 2.91 -20.75 45.88
N VAL A 826 3.16 -19.78 46.76
CA VAL A 826 3.75 -20.02 48.09
C VAL A 826 2.87 -20.98 48.92
N VAL A 827 1.54 -20.83 48.86
CA VAL A 827 0.60 -21.75 49.52
C VAL A 827 0.67 -23.16 48.92
N LYS A 828 0.76 -23.30 47.60
CA LYS A 828 0.93 -24.61 46.93
C LYS A 828 2.26 -25.28 47.28
N LEU A 829 3.34 -24.52 47.32
CA LEU A 829 4.67 -24.98 47.71
C LEU A 829 4.66 -25.49 49.17
N ASN A 830 4.07 -24.71 50.08
CA ASN A 830 3.88 -25.10 51.48
C ASN A 830 3.01 -26.35 51.63
N LYS A 831 1.93 -26.48 50.85
CA LYS A 831 1.06 -27.66 50.88
C LYS A 831 1.80 -28.92 50.41
N ASN A 832 2.60 -28.83 49.35
CA ASN A 832 3.39 -29.96 48.85
C ASN A 832 4.54 -30.34 49.80
N GLU A 833 5.15 -29.36 50.47
CA GLU A 833 6.15 -29.61 51.52
C GLU A 833 5.53 -30.25 52.77
N LEU A 834 4.35 -29.78 53.21
CA LEU A 834 3.59 -30.37 54.30
C LEU A 834 3.21 -31.82 53.98
N LEU A 835 2.72 -32.10 52.77
CA LEU A 835 2.42 -33.46 52.31
C LEU A 835 3.65 -34.38 52.34
N ALA A 836 4.83 -33.86 51.96
CA ALA A 836 6.09 -34.59 52.06
C ALA A 836 6.59 -34.78 53.52
N LYS A 837 6.26 -33.86 54.45
CA LYS A 837 6.57 -33.98 55.88
C LYS A 837 5.62 -34.93 56.61
N THR A 838 4.34 -34.97 56.24
CA THR A 838 3.30 -35.78 56.93
C THR A 838 3.40 -37.28 56.71
N ILE A 839 4.15 -37.78 55.72
CA ILE A 839 4.23 -39.22 55.45
C ILE A 839 5.43 -39.88 56.17
N LEU A 840 5.97 -39.20 57.19
CA LEU A 840 6.98 -39.72 58.10
C LEU A 840 6.62 -39.51 59.59
N SER A 841 5.38 -39.12 59.89
CA SER A 841 4.75 -39.39 61.20
C SER A 841 3.87 -40.61 61.07
#